data_AF-A0A0M4HNG4-F1
#
_entry.id   AF-A0A0M4HNG4-F1
#
_cell.length_a   1.000
_cell.length_b   1.000
_cell.length_c   1.000
_cell.angle_alpha   90.00
_cell.angle_beta   90.00
_cell.angle_gamma   90.00
#
_symmetry.space_group_name_H-M   'P 1'
#
loop_
_entity.id
_entity.type
_entity.pdbx_description
1 polymer ?
#
loop_
_entity_poly.entity_id
_entity_poly.type
_entity_poly.pdbx_seq_one_letter_code
_entity_poly.pdbx_strand_id
1 'polypeptide(L)'
;MKKSTPLLVGAYAVALGAAQAQTAVPPVAAIKPKQLTMLGNTRTDNYYWLNERSNPEVISYLEAENAYFDQVMAPVKGLEEKLYAEIKGRIQEKDESVPYRDNGYYYYTRFEEGAEYPIYCRKKGSVKAPEEVLLNANVLGKGKPYYQIGGWEVSDNNQLLAFSEDTVSRRLYTLRFKDLKTGKLYPEAIPNTGGEAVWAADNKTVFYTRKDVTTLLPYQVYRHTLGSDPKQDALVYEEKDNTYSMDLSRSKSRKYIGVQLHSTLSSEFRYLEAANPTGELKVFWPREKDHLYEVEHMGDKFYVRTNWQSPNYRLVETPITNTAKSAWKELVPHRKDVFLENMELFRNYLVLGERKEGLLQLSVRDWKSGKQHYLNFGEPAYTAAISVNREFDTPVLRYTYTSLTTPASTYDYDMVTHKKTLLKEQKVLGGFKKEDYVTERIYATAADGTRIPISVVYKKGFKKDGKAPMLQYAYGSYGISTNPAFSPARLSLLNRGFAFAICHIRGGQEMGREWYEAGKLLRKKNTFTDFTDCSKYLIQQKYTSPATLFAQGGSAGGLLMGAVVNMHPELYKGVLAGVPFVDVVTTMLDASLPLTTSEYDEWGNPNQKEYYDYMLSYSPYDNIKAQAYPNMLVTTGLHDSQVQYFEPAKWVAKLRAMKTDKNLLLLHTDMAAGHGGASGRFKSIHDVARQYAFMFLLLGIKA
;
A
#
# COMPACT_ATOMS: atom_id res chain seq x y z
N MET A 1 -45.52 61.92 -39.89
CA MET A 1 -44.76 61.02 -39.00
C MET A 1 -44.06 59.95 -39.82
N LYS A 2 -42.75 60.03 -39.98
CA LYS A 2 -41.81 58.91 -40.20
C LYS A 2 -40.41 59.52 -40.25
N LYS A 3 -39.69 59.38 -39.13
CA LYS A 3 -38.33 59.90 -38.93
C LYS A 3 -37.33 58.92 -39.53
N SER A 4 -36.40 59.50 -40.26
CA SER A 4 -35.11 58.98 -40.68
C SER A 4 -34.20 58.65 -39.49
N THR A 5 -33.46 57.54 -39.57
CA THR A 5 -32.39 57.19 -38.61
C THR A 5 -31.08 57.00 -39.38
N PRO A 6 -29.99 57.67 -39.00
CA PRO A 6 -28.69 57.48 -39.64
C PRO A 6 -27.86 56.38 -38.96
N LEU A 7 -27.03 55.72 -39.76
CA LEU A 7 -25.94 54.84 -39.36
C LEU A 7 -24.88 55.61 -38.54
N LEU A 8 -24.41 55.02 -37.44
CA LEU A 8 -23.15 55.38 -36.80
C LEU A 8 -22.22 54.16 -36.80
N VAL A 9 -21.08 54.30 -37.48
CA VAL A 9 -19.97 53.35 -37.49
C VAL A 9 -19.09 53.66 -36.27
N GLY A 10 -19.01 52.73 -35.32
CA GLY A 10 -18.08 52.79 -34.19
C GLY A 10 -16.98 51.74 -34.36
N ALA A 11 -15.76 52.18 -34.65
CA ALA A 11 -14.58 51.32 -34.68
C ALA A 11 -14.15 50.98 -33.25
N TYR A 12 -14.22 49.71 -32.86
CA TYR A 12 -13.57 49.19 -31.65
C TYR A 12 -12.16 48.71 -32.01
N ALA A 13 -11.15 49.46 -31.56
CA ALA A 13 -9.77 49.02 -31.54
C ALA A 13 -9.61 47.97 -30.43
N VAL A 14 -9.36 46.72 -30.80
CA VAL A 14 -8.98 45.65 -29.87
C VAL A 14 -7.48 45.80 -29.59
N ALA A 15 -7.15 46.36 -28.43
CA ALA A 15 -5.79 46.30 -27.91
C ALA A 15 -5.48 44.86 -27.46
N LEU A 16 -4.73 44.13 -28.30
CA LEU A 16 -4.09 42.88 -27.92
C LEU A 16 -2.94 43.19 -26.96
N GLY A 17 -3.26 43.29 -25.67
CA GLY A 17 -2.26 43.24 -24.61
C GLY A 17 -1.68 41.84 -24.55
N ALA A 18 -0.44 41.65 -25.01
CA ALA A 18 0.33 40.45 -24.73
C ALA A 18 0.53 40.35 -23.21
N ALA A 19 -0.21 39.44 -22.56
CA ALA A 19 0.03 39.10 -21.17
C ALA A 19 1.43 38.47 -21.08
N GLN A 20 2.39 39.24 -20.58
CA GLN A 20 3.67 38.70 -20.11
C GLN A 20 3.34 37.60 -19.10
N ALA A 21 3.68 36.36 -19.41
CA ALA A 21 3.55 35.24 -18.49
C ALA A 21 4.38 35.55 -17.24
N GLN A 22 3.70 35.95 -16.17
CA GLN A 22 4.33 36.24 -14.88
C GLN A 22 5.01 34.96 -14.41
N THR A 23 6.33 35.01 -14.20
CA THR A 23 7.11 33.87 -13.73
C THR A 23 6.54 33.41 -12.39
N ALA A 24 6.11 32.14 -12.30
CA ALA A 24 5.57 31.56 -11.08
C ALA A 24 6.59 31.69 -9.93
N VAL A 25 6.23 32.40 -8.87
CA VAL A 25 7.07 32.55 -7.68
C VAL A 25 6.64 31.50 -6.67
N PRO A 26 7.57 30.66 -6.17
CA PRO A 26 7.21 29.66 -5.18
C PRO A 26 6.80 30.31 -3.84
N PRO A 27 5.87 29.72 -3.09
CA PRO A 27 5.48 30.22 -1.78
C PRO A 27 6.66 30.19 -0.80
N VAL A 28 6.69 31.13 0.13
CA VAL A 28 7.71 31.20 1.18
C VAL A 28 7.01 31.01 2.51
N ALA A 29 7.28 29.88 3.18
CA ALA A 29 6.78 29.63 4.53
C ALA A 29 7.43 30.59 5.53
N ALA A 30 6.64 31.09 6.47
CA ALA A 30 7.15 31.91 7.56
C ALA A 30 8.15 31.11 8.42
N ILE A 31 9.27 31.74 8.76
CA ILE A 31 10.26 31.18 9.69
C ILE A 31 9.80 31.51 11.12
N LYS A 32 9.41 30.48 11.87
CA LYS A 32 9.06 30.56 13.30
C LYS A 32 9.94 29.58 14.07
N PRO A 33 11.12 30.01 14.55
CA PRO A 33 12.08 29.11 15.18
C PRO A 33 11.49 28.40 16.41
N LYS A 34 11.50 27.07 16.40
CA LYS A 34 11.23 26.23 17.57
C LYS A 34 12.49 25.45 17.93
N GLN A 35 12.97 25.60 19.16
CA GLN A 35 14.05 24.76 19.66
C GLN A 35 13.50 23.41 20.11
N LEU A 36 14.13 22.34 19.66
CA LEU A 36 13.86 20.95 20.01
C LEU A 36 15.13 20.39 20.66
N THR A 37 15.13 20.31 22.00
CA THR A 37 16.27 19.81 22.77
C THR A 37 16.01 18.36 23.18
N MET A 38 16.93 17.46 22.83
CA MET A 38 16.89 16.06 23.22
C MET A 38 18.32 15.54 23.39
N LEU A 39 18.58 14.78 24.48
CA LEU A 39 19.87 14.15 24.76
C LEU A 39 21.09 15.10 24.64
N GLY A 40 20.94 16.37 25.05
CA GLY A 40 21.98 17.39 24.99
C GLY A 40 22.22 18.01 23.61
N ASN A 41 21.45 17.62 22.59
CA ASN A 41 21.47 18.21 21.25
C ASN A 41 20.23 19.11 21.07
N THR A 42 20.46 20.36 20.66
CA THR A 42 19.38 21.30 20.32
C THR A 42 19.31 21.47 18.81
N ARG A 43 18.21 21.02 18.21
CA ARG A 43 17.85 21.29 16.81
C ARG A 43 16.92 22.48 16.74
N THR A 44 17.06 23.33 15.72
CA THR A 44 16.10 24.40 15.44
C THR A 44 15.22 24.01 14.26
N ASP A 45 13.93 23.88 14.51
CA ASP A 45 12.92 23.66 13.50
C ASP A 45 12.17 24.97 13.22
N ASN A 46 12.50 25.61 12.10
CA ASN A 46 11.90 26.88 11.68
C ASN A 46 10.46 26.75 11.18
N TYR A 47 10.00 25.52 10.92
CA TYR A 47 8.71 25.25 10.29
C TYR A 47 7.83 24.33 11.15
N TYR A 48 8.17 24.14 12.44
CA TYR A 48 7.42 23.28 13.36
C TYR A 48 5.92 23.59 13.38
N TRP A 49 5.56 24.88 13.30
CA TRP A 49 4.18 25.38 13.28
C TRP A 49 3.29 24.80 12.17
N LEU A 50 3.87 24.25 11.09
CA LEU A 50 3.13 23.59 10.02
C LEU A 50 2.41 22.31 10.48
N ASN A 51 2.65 21.82 11.71
CA ASN A 51 1.94 20.66 12.25
C ASN A 51 0.52 20.97 12.77
N GLU A 52 0.16 22.24 12.94
CA GLU A 52 -1.12 22.68 13.48
C GLU A 52 -2.23 22.64 12.40
N ARG A 53 -2.88 21.48 12.19
CA ARG A 53 -3.86 21.30 11.09
C ARG A 53 -5.00 22.32 11.08
N SER A 54 -5.45 22.77 12.26
CA SER A 54 -6.53 23.75 12.38
C SER A 54 -6.07 25.21 12.23
N ASN A 55 -4.77 25.46 12.09
CA ASN A 55 -4.23 26.80 11.95
C ASN A 55 -4.50 27.34 10.52
N PRO A 56 -5.22 28.45 10.35
CA PRO A 56 -5.52 29.02 9.03
C PRO A 56 -4.28 29.38 8.21
N GLU A 57 -3.16 29.75 8.84
CA GLU A 57 -1.91 30.03 8.13
C GLU A 57 -1.34 28.77 7.47
N VAL A 58 -1.56 27.60 8.09
CA VAL A 58 -1.11 26.31 7.53
C VAL A 58 -1.93 25.97 6.30
N ILE A 59 -3.26 26.09 6.38
CA ILE A 59 -4.16 25.86 5.24
C ILE A 59 -3.82 26.81 4.09
N SER A 60 -3.65 28.10 4.37
CA SER A 60 -3.28 29.10 3.37
C SER A 60 -1.93 28.79 2.70
N TYR A 61 -0.94 28.32 3.46
CA TYR A 61 0.35 27.91 2.90
C TYR A 61 0.21 26.70 1.96
N LEU A 62 -0.54 25.67 2.36
CA LEU A 62 -0.76 24.48 1.53
C LEU A 62 -1.54 24.81 0.25
N GLU A 63 -2.54 25.69 0.33
CA GLU A 63 -3.27 26.18 -0.84
C GLU A 63 -2.38 27.01 -1.78
N ALA A 64 -1.48 27.83 -1.24
CA ALA A 64 -0.51 28.57 -2.03
C ALA A 64 0.48 27.64 -2.76
N GLU A 65 0.90 26.55 -2.11
CA GLU A 65 1.73 25.51 -2.75
C GLU A 65 1.00 24.82 -3.89
N ASN A 66 -0.27 24.49 -3.69
CA ASN A 66 -1.11 23.93 -4.76
C ASN A 66 -1.27 24.90 -5.93
N ALA A 67 -1.49 26.20 -5.67
CA ALA A 67 -1.59 27.22 -6.72
C ALA A 67 -0.27 27.37 -7.49
N TYR A 68 0.87 27.33 -6.81
CA TYR A 68 2.18 27.34 -7.45
C TYR A 68 2.42 26.08 -8.30
N PHE A 69 2.06 24.90 -7.77
CA PHE A 69 2.09 23.65 -8.52
C PHE A 69 1.27 23.76 -9.81
N ASP A 70 0.04 24.25 -9.74
CA ASP A 70 -0.86 24.40 -10.89
C ASP A 70 -0.29 25.36 -11.94
N GLN A 71 0.28 26.49 -11.50
CA GLN A 71 0.89 27.46 -12.39
C GLN A 71 2.11 26.89 -13.13
N VAL A 72 2.97 26.12 -12.45
CA VAL A 72 4.16 25.49 -13.05
C VAL A 72 3.77 24.36 -14.00
N MET A 73 2.73 23.59 -13.68
CA MET A 73 2.26 22.46 -14.48
C MET A 73 1.33 22.85 -15.63
N ALA A 74 0.81 24.08 -15.65
CA ALA A 74 -0.07 24.60 -16.69
C ALA A 74 0.41 24.32 -18.14
N PRO A 75 1.70 24.46 -18.51
CA PRO A 75 2.18 24.17 -19.86
C PRO A 75 2.03 22.71 -20.29
N VAL A 76 1.96 21.76 -19.34
CA VAL A 76 1.78 20.32 -19.61
C VAL A 76 0.41 19.81 -19.18
N LYS A 77 -0.53 20.68 -18.79
CA LYS A 77 -1.88 20.26 -18.37
C LYS A 77 -2.60 19.47 -19.47
N GLY A 78 -2.47 19.88 -20.74
CA GLY A 78 -3.02 19.13 -21.86
C GLY A 78 -2.41 17.73 -22.03
N LEU A 79 -1.11 17.57 -21.73
CA LEU A 79 -0.45 16.25 -21.71
C LEU A 79 -0.91 15.41 -20.51
N GLU A 80 -1.09 16.02 -19.34
CA GLU A 80 -1.65 15.34 -18.17
C GLU A 80 -3.04 14.76 -18.46
N GLU A 81 -3.95 15.55 -19.05
CA GLU A 81 -5.29 15.08 -19.43
C GLU A 81 -5.23 13.98 -20.50
N LYS A 82 -4.31 14.09 -21.47
CA LYS A 82 -4.07 13.04 -22.47
C LYS A 82 -3.57 11.75 -21.82
N LEU A 83 -2.64 11.84 -20.87
CA LEU A 83 -2.13 10.69 -20.13
C LEU A 83 -3.23 10.06 -19.27
N TYR A 84 -4.05 10.86 -18.60
CA TYR A 84 -5.24 10.39 -17.89
C TYR A 84 -6.17 9.61 -18.82
N ALA A 85 -6.56 10.20 -19.95
CA ALA A 85 -7.44 9.57 -20.93
C ALA A 85 -6.85 8.29 -21.53
N GLU A 86 -5.54 8.27 -21.80
CA GLU A 86 -4.82 7.08 -22.25
C GLU A 86 -4.85 5.96 -21.22
N ILE A 87 -4.57 6.26 -19.95
CA ILE A 87 -4.53 5.26 -18.88
C ILE A 87 -5.94 4.73 -18.61
N LYS A 88 -6.93 5.62 -18.48
CA LYS A 88 -8.34 5.26 -18.33
C LYS A 88 -8.83 4.43 -19.51
N GLY A 89 -8.50 4.83 -20.74
CA GLY A 89 -8.88 4.14 -21.97
C GLY A 89 -8.30 2.74 -22.14
N ARG A 90 -7.34 2.32 -21.29
CA ARG A 90 -6.84 0.94 -21.23
C ARG A 90 -7.62 0.05 -20.27
N ILE A 91 -8.44 0.64 -19.41
CA ILE A 91 -9.22 -0.06 -18.40
C ILE A 91 -10.55 -0.46 -19.01
N GLN A 92 -10.90 -1.74 -18.89
CA GLN A 92 -12.26 -2.18 -19.15
C GLN A 92 -13.18 -1.67 -18.03
N GLU A 93 -14.01 -0.67 -18.33
CA GLU A 93 -14.84 -0.02 -17.31
C GLU A 93 -15.90 -0.97 -16.73
N LYS A 94 -16.64 -1.66 -17.58
CA LYS A 94 -17.56 -2.72 -17.15
C LYS A 94 -16.79 -4.03 -16.99
N ASP A 95 -16.52 -4.40 -15.75
CA ASP A 95 -15.68 -5.56 -15.43
C ASP A 95 -16.17 -6.24 -14.13
N GLU A 96 -15.87 -7.53 -14.00
CA GLU A 96 -16.25 -8.35 -12.83
C GLU A 96 -15.09 -9.22 -12.36
N SER A 97 -14.94 -9.38 -11.05
CA SER A 97 -13.96 -10.33 -10.49
C SER A 97 -14.38 -11.77 -10.79
N VAL A 98 -13.42 -12.69 -10.78
CA VAL A 98 -13.73 -14.12 -10.87
C VAL A 98 -14.50 -14.54 -9.61
N PRO A 99 -15.71 -15.13 -9.73
CA PRO A 99 -16.49 -15.51 -8.57
C PRO A 99 -15.84 -16.63 -7.76
N TYR A 100 -15.79 -16.50 -6.44
CA TYR A 100 -15.33 -17.55 -5.52
C TYR A 100 -16.48 -18.10 -4.70
N ARG A 101 -16.41 -19.39 -4.36
CA ARG A 101 -17.46 -20.07 -3.60
C ARG A 101 -17.22 -19.93 -2.10
N ASP A 102 -18.25 -19.54 -1.36
CA ASP A 102 -18.28 -19.57 0.09
C ASP A 102 -19.73 -19.80 0.57
N ASN A 103 -19.92 -20.68 1.57
CA ASN A 103 -21.20 -20.97 2.19
C ASN A 103 -22.41 -21.22 1.25
N GLY A 104 -22.18 -21.87 0.10
CA GLY A 104 -23.23 -22.12 -0.89
C GLY A 104 -23.55 -20.94 -1.82
N TYR A 105 -22.77 -19.85 -1.78
CA TYR A 105 -22.86 -18.71 -2.68
C TYR A 105 -21.57 -18.52 -3.48
N TYR A 106 -21.68 -17.88 -4.63
CA TYR A 106 -20.55 -17.37 -5.42
C TYR A 106 -20.47 -15.87 -5.24
N TYR A 107 -19.42 -15.40 -4.58
CA TYR A 107 -19.17 -13.98 -4.32
C TYR A 107 -18.25 -13.39 -5.37
N TYR A 108 -18.52 -12.15 -5.76
CA TYR A 108 -17.71 -11.40 -6.71
C TYR A 108 -17.96 -9.90 -6.53
N THR A 109 -17.08 -9.10 -7.11
CA THR A 109 -17.30 -7.66 -7.26
C THR A 109 -17.46 -7.34 -8.74
N ARG A 110 -18.20 -6.29 -9.04
CA ARG A 110 -18.30 -5.76 -10.40
C ARG A 110 -18.25 -4.25 -10.40
N PHE A 111 -17.85 -3.71 -11.54
CA PHE A 111 -17.91 -2.29 -11.84
C PHE A 111 -18.86 -2.06 -13.00
N GLU A 112 -19.62 -0.98 -12.92
CA GLU A 112 -20.42 -0.47 -14.02
C GLU A 112 -19.61 0.56 -14.82
N GLU A 113 -20.04 0.82 -16.05
CA GLU A 113 -19.44 1.86 -16.89
C GLU A 113 -19.57 3.23 -16.20
N GLY A 114 -18.50 4.03 -16.22
CA GLY A 114 -18.42 5.31 -15.53
C GLY A 114 -18.36 5.25 -14.00
N ALA A 115 -18.58 4.10 -13.38
CA ALA A 115 -18.59 3.97 -11.92
C ALA A 115 -17.18 4.01 -11.31
N GLU A 116 -17.02 4.73 -10.20
CA GLU A 116 -15.75 4.86 -9.44
C GLU A 116 -15.49 3.68 -8.50
N TYR A 117 -16.58 3.09 -7.97
CA TYR A 117 -16.51 2.14 -6.87
C TYR A 117 -17.10 0.77 -7.23
N PRO A 118 -16.64 -0.31 -6.58
CA PRO A 118 -17.19 -1.64 -6.81
C PRO A 118 -18.61 -1.81 -6.27
N ILE A 119 -19.33 -2.74 -6.87
CA ILE A 119 -20.58 -3.30 -6.38
C ILE A 119 -20.28 -4.72 -5.91
N TYR A 120 -20.53 -4.99 -4.64
CA TYR A 120 -20.29 -6.28 -4.00
C TYR A 120 -21.52 -7.14 -4.17
N CYS A 121 -21.35 -8.31 -4.78
CA CYS A 121 -22.44 -9.16 -5.24
C CYS A 121 -22.23 -10.61 -4.82
N ARG A 122 -23.32 -11.38 -4.80
CA ARG A 122 -23.27 -12.84 -4.72
C ARG A 122 -24.34 -13.51 -5.58
N LYS A 123 -24.18 -14.80 -5.85
CA LYS A 123 -25.17 -15.65 -6.55
C LYS A 123 -25.34 -16.96 -5.79
N LYS A 124 -26.59 -17.41 -5.58
CA LYS A 124 -26.87 -18.62 -4.79
C LYS A 124 -26.63 -19.90 -5.58
N GLY A 125 -25.79 -20.80 -5.09
CA GLY A 125 -25.59 -22.16 -5.58
C GLY A 125 -24.89 -22.30 -6.94
N SER A 126 -24.99 -21.33 -7.84
CA SER A 126 -24.41 -21.36 -9.18
C SER A 126 -24.05 -19.96 -9.67
N VAL A 127 -22.97 -19.84 -10.46
CA VAL A 127 -22.58 -18.60 -11.16
C VAL A 127 -23.61 -18.12 -12.19
N LYS A 128 -24.56 -18.99 -12.56
CA LYS A 128 -25.69 -18.67 -13.46
C LYS A 128 -26.97 -18.26 -12.71
N ALA A 129 -26.99 -18.37 -11.38
CA ALA A 129 -28.15 -17.94 -10.60
C ALA A 129 -28.31 -16.41 -10.64
N PRO A 130 -29.51 -15.88 -10.32
CA PRO A 130 -29.73 -14.44 -10.21
C PRO A 130 -28.76 -13.78 -9.23
N GLU A 131 -28.34 -12.56 -9.56
CA GLU A 131 -27.45 -11.74 -8.73
C GLU A 131 -28.20 -11.17 -7.52
N GLU A 132 -27.54 -11.21 -6.36
CA GLU A 132 -27.91 -10.48 -5.15
C GLU A 132 -26.84 -9.40 -4.88
N VAL A 133 -27.24 -8.12 -4.90
CA VAL A 133 -26.35 -7.00 -4.56
C VAL A 133 -26.29 -6.82 -3.05
N LEU A 134 -25.09 -6.99 -2.48
CA LEU A 134 -24.82 -6.81 -1.05
C LEU A 134 -24.65 -5.31 -0.74
N LEU A 135 -23.70 -4.67 -1.43
CA LEU A 135 -23.32 -3.28 -1.23
C LEU A 135 -23.05 -2.62 -2.59
N ASN A 136 -23.60 -1.43 -2.80
CA ASN A 136 -23.24 -0.58 -3.93
C ASN A 136 -22.53 0.67 -3.40
N ALA A 137 -21.20 0.68 -3.49
CA ALA A 137 -20.40 1.78 -2.97
C ALA A 137 -20.63 3.10 -3.72
N ASN A 138 -21.10 3.06 -4.97
CA ASN A 138 -21.46 4.28 -5.72
C ASN A 138 -22.71 4.95 -5.14
N VAL A 139 -23.68 4.16 -4.68
CA VAL A 139 -24.89 4.68 -4.02
C VAL A 139 -24.55 5.19 -2.62
N LEU A 140 -23.83 4.40 -1.83
CA LEU A 140 -23.47 4.76 -0.45
C LEU A 140 -22.49 5.93 -0.36
N GLY A 141 -21.64 6.09 -1.38
CA GLY A 141 -20.67 7.17 -1.52
C GLY A 141 -21.20 8.44 -2.18
N LYS A 142 -22.44 8.44 -2.68
CA LYS A 142 -22.99 9.58 -3.45
C LYS A 142 -22.98 10.86 -2.61
N GLY A 143 -22.42 11.93 -3.18
CA GLY A 143 -22.33 13.26 -2.53
C GLY A 143 -21.23 13.37 -1.47
N LYS A 144 -20.45 12.31 -1.22
CA LYS A 144 -19.33 12.35 -0.28
C LYS A 144 -18.02 12.66 -1.04
N PRO A 145 -17.14 13.53 -0.50
CA PRO A 145 -15.86 13.84 -1.14
C PRO A 145 -14.93 12.61 -1.21
N TYR A 146 -15.00 11.75 -0.19
CA TYR A 146 -14.32 10.48 -0.10
C TYR A 146 -15.30 9.38 0.31
N TYR A 147 -15.13 8.17 -0.22
CA TYR A 147 -15.86 7.00 0.25
C TYR A 147 -15.06 5.71 0.06
N GLN A 148 -15.01 4.91 1.11
CA GLN A 148 -14.43 3.58 1.07
C GLN A 148 -15.26 2.63 1.93
N ILE A 149 -15.55 1.44 1.38
CA ILE A 149 -16.00 0.30 2.18
C ILE A 149 -14.74 -0.36 2.75
N GLY A 150 -14.65 -0.49 4.07
CA GLY A 150 -13.51 -1.09 4.77
C GLY A 150 -13.57 -2.62 4.69
N GLY A 151 -14.17 -3.23 5.70
CA GLY A 151 -14.45 -4.66 5.77
C GLY A 151 -15.92 -4.97 5.53
N TRP A 152 -16.22 -6.20 5.13
CA TRP A 152 -17.58 -6.73 5.07
C TRP A 152 -17.58 -8.23 5.32
N GLU A 153 -18.60 -8.72 6.03
CA GLU A 153 -18.75 -10.14 6.37
C GLU A 153 -20.23 -10.54 6.41
N VAL A 154 -20.55 -11.68 5.81
CA VAL A 154 -21.90 -12.27 5.81
C VAL A 154 -21.98 -13.34 6.91
N SER A 155 -23.06 -13.33 7.68
CA SER A 155 -23.33 -14.31 8.74
C SER A 155 -23.44 -15.75 8.21
N ASP A 156 -23.22 -16.74 9.08
CA ASP A 156 -23.25 -18.17 8.74
C ASP A 156 -24.58 -18.64 8.14
N ASN A 157 -25.70 -18.00 8.49
CA ASN A 157 -27.03 -18.28 7.93
C ASN A 157 -27.31 -17.56 6.60
N ASN A 158 -26.35 -16.79 6.08
CA ASN A 158 -26.41 -16.00 4.85
C ASN A 158 -27.43 -14.85 4.83
N GLN A 159 -27.97 -14.43 5.98
CA GLN A 159 -29.06 -13.44 6.06
C GLN A 159 -28.62 -12.05 6.49
N LEU A 160 -27.47 -11.91 7.16
CA LEU A 160 -27.02 -10.66 7.73
C LEU A 160 -25.67 -10.29 7.16
N LEU A 161 -25.46 -8.99 6.97
CA LEU A 161 -24.20 -8.41 6.52
C LEU A 161 -23.73 -7.39 7.55
N ALA A 162 -22.52 -7.55 8.03
CA ALA A 162 -21.77 -6.50 8.70
C ALA A 162 -20.85 -5.83 7.67
N PHE A 163 -20.79 -4.51 7.64
CA PHE A 163 -19.86 -3.78 6.77
C PHE A 163 -19.45 -2.45 7.40
N SER A 164 -18.29 -1.94 7.03
CA SER A 164 -17.78 -0.68 7.56
C SER A 164 -17.50 0.34 6.46
N GLU A 165 -17.61 1.63 6.79
CA GLU A 165 -17.37 2.72 5.85
C GLU A 165 -16.47 3.83 6.42
N ASP A 166 -15.61 4.39 5.56
CA ASP A 166 -14.81 5.60 5.80
C ASP A 166 -15.20 6.66 4.76
N THR A 167 -15.44 7.88 5.22
CA THR A 167 -15.88 9.01 4.38
C THR A 167 -14.88 10.16 4.31
N VAL A 168 -13.71 10.03 4.95
CA VAL A 168 -12.69 11.09 5.08
C VAL A 168 -11.25 10.60 4.92
N SER A 169 -11.03 9.34 4.58
CA SER A 169 -9.70 8.73 4.37
C SER A 169 -8.82 8.68 5.62
N ARG A 170 -9.43 8.63 6.82
CA ARG A 170 -8.72 8.61 8.11
C ARG A 170 -8.50 7.20 8.65
N ARG A 171 -9.12 6.18 8.03
CA ARG A 171 -9.16 4.78 8.54
C ARG A 171 -9.77 4.66 9.94
N LEU A 172 -10.73 5.54 10.23
CA LEU A 172 -11.66 5.45 11.35
C LEU A 172 -13.03 5.11 10.78
N TYR A 173 -13.40 3.84 10.87
CA TYR A 173 -14.57 3.33 10.16
C TYR A 173 -15.83 3.37 11.03
N THR A 174 -16.97 3.56 10.39
CA THR A 174 -18.28 3.30 11.00
C THR A 174 -18.77 1.92 10.59
N LEU A 175 -18.94 1.00 11.55
CA LEU A 175 -19.52 -0.32 11.34
C LEU A 175 -21.05 -0.23 11.31
N ARG A 176 -21.66 -0.95 10.37
CA ARG A 176 -23.10 -0.99 10.09
C ARG A 176 -23.57 -2.41 9.79
N PHE A 177 -24.87 -2.64 9.92
CA PHE A 177 -25.49 -3.92 9.65
C PHE A 177 -26.64 -3.81 8.66
N LYS A 178 -26.83 -4.86 7.85
CA LYS A 178 -27.87 -4.95 6.82
C LYS A 178 -28.52 -6.33 6.85
N ASP A 179 -29.86 -6.35 6.81
CA ASP A 179 -30.63 -7.56 6.52
C ASP A 179 -30.62 -7.78 5.00
N LEU A 180 -30.08 -8.92 4.56
CA LEU A 180 -29.93 -9.26 3.14
C LEU A 180 -31.23 -9.75 2.49
N LYS A 181 -32.24 -10.14 3.28
CA LYS A 181 -33.56 -10.52 2.74
C LYS A 181 -34.40 -9.29 2.41
N THR A 182 -34.42 -8.31 3.31
CA THR A 182 -35.23 -7.09 3.16
C THR A 182 -34.47 -5.95 2.50
N GLY A 183 -33.14 -6.01 2.48
CA GLY A 183 -32.26 -4.94 2.01
C GLY A 183 -32.16 -3.75 2.96
N LYS A 184 -32.82 -3.79 4.12
CA LYS A 184 -32.85 -2.69 5.09
C LYS A 184 -31.59 -2.67 5.95
N LEU A 185 -31.10 -1.47 6.22
CA LEU A 185 -30.07 -1.24 7.24
C LEU A 185 -30.72 -1.30 8.62
N TYR A 186 -29.97 -1.85 9.58
CA TYR A 186 -30.29 -1.71 10.99
C TYR A 186 -30.02 -0.27 11.45
N PRO A 187 -30.75 0.24 12.46
CA PRO A 187 -30.62 1.63 12.91
C PRO A 187 -29.30 1.90 13.63
N GLU A 188 -28.70 0.90 14.28
CA GLU A 188 -27.45 1.05 14.99
C GLU A 188 -26.24 1.23 14.04
N ALA A 189 -25.28 2.03 14.50
CA ALA A 189 -24.01 2.25 13.84
C ALA A 189 -22.92 2.45 14.90
N ILE A 190 -21.75 1.87 14.67
CA ILE A 190 -20.65 1.87 15.65
C ILE A 190 -19.47 2.66 15.06
N PRO A 191 -19.20 3.89 15.52
CA PRO A 191 -18.12 4.71 15.00
C PRO A 191 -16.74 4.29 15.55
N ASN A 192 -15.67 4.82 14.94
CA ASN A 192 -14.29 4.68 15.41
C ASN A 192 -13.80 3.22 15.50
N THR A 193 -14.23 2.38 14.56
CA THR A 193 -13.83 0.98 14.49
C THR A 193 -12.59 0.78 13.63
N GLY A 194 -11.94 -0.38 13.76
CA GLY A 194 -10.83 -0.80 12.91
C GLY A 194 -11.21 -1.09 11.46
N GLY A 195 -12.50 -1.30 11.19
CA GLY A 195 -13.06 -1.56 9.87
C GLY A 195 -13.42 -3.03 9.64
N GLU A 196 -12.89 -3.95 10.41
CA GLU A 196 -13.26 -5.36 10.39
C GLU A 196 -14.37 -5.68 11.40
N ALA A 197 -15.12 -6.74 11.12
CA ALA A 197 -16.12 -7.30 12.02
C ALA A 197 -16.27 -8.79 11.72
N VAL A 198 -16.39 -9.61 12.77
CA VAL A 198 -16.47 -11.07 12.64
C VAL A 198 -17.74 -11.60 13.31
N TRP A 199 -18.51 -12.42 12.59
CA TRP A 199 -19.72 -13.05 13.13
C TRP A 199 -19.40 -14.25 14.02
N ALA A 200 -20.09 -14.31 15.15
CA ALA A 200 -20.27 -15.56 15.88
C ALA A 200 -21.18 -16.53 15.12
N ALA A 201 -21.15 -17.81 15.52
CA ALA A 201 -21.93 -18.85 14.85
C ALA A 201 -23.44 -18.76 15.13
N ASP A 202 -23.85 -17.93 16.10
CA ASP A 202 -25.25 -17.72 16.47
C ASP A 202 -26.02 -16.78 15.52
N ASN A 203 -25.33 -16.14 14.57
CA ASN A 203 -25.91 -15.16 13.64
C ASN A 203 -26.56 -13.96 14.34
N LYS A 204 -26.05 -13.57 15.50
CA LYS A 204 -26.58 -12.47 16.30
C LYS A 204 -25.46 -11.63 16.91
N THR A 205 -24.37 -12.28 17.29
CA THR A 205 -23.24 -11.63 17.93
C THR A 205 -22.13 -11.32 16.93
N VAL A 206 -21.56 -10.12 17.05
CA VAL A 206 -20.47 -9.63 16.20
C VAL A 206 -19.33 -9.13 17.08
N PHE A 207 -18.10 -9.49 16.72
CA PHE A 207 -16.88 -8.94 17.33
C PHE A 207 -16.31 -7.86 16.43
N TYR A 208 -15.83 -6.77 17.02
CA TYR A 208 -15.19 -5.67 16.29
C TYR A 208 -14.08 -5.03 17.12
N THR A 209 -13.13 -4.39 16.44
CA THR A 209 -12.07 -3.59 17.06
C THR A 209 -12.46 -2.12 17.15
N ARG A 210 -12.16 -1.49 18.29
CA ARG A 210 -12.26 -0.03 18.48
C ARG A 210 -10.88 0.60 18.45
N LYS A 211 -10.78 1.75 17.78
CA LYS A 211 -9.56 2.53 17.66
C LYS A 211 -9.51 3.67 18.65
N ASP A 212 -8.30 3.97 19.11
CA ASP A 212 -8.00 5.25 19.72
C ASP A 212 -8.03 6.34 18.64
N VAL A 213 -8.71 7.46 18.88
CA VAL A 213 -8.95 8.48 17.84
C VAL A 213 -7.74 9.37 17.57
N THR A 214 -6.74 9.34 18.45
CA THR A 214 -5.52 10.14 18.35
C THR A 214 -4.44 9.34 17.65
N THR A 215 -4.09 8.17 18.21
CA THR A 215 -3.05 7.26 17.71
C THR A 215 -3.53 6.39 16.54
N LEU A 216 -4.85 6.25 16.35
CA LEU A 216 -5.49 5.41 15.33
C LEU A 216 -5.24 3.90 15.47
N LEU A 217 -4.66 3.48 16.59
CA LEU A 217 -4.38 2.09 16.91
C LEU A 217 -5.66 1.36 17.35
N PRO A 218 -5.99 0.19 16.77
CA PRO A 218 -7.00 -0.71 17.32
C PRO A 218 -6.47 -1.31 18.63
N TYR A 219 -7.12 -0.99 19.75
CA TYR A 219 -6.63 -1.35 21.10
C TYR A 219 -7.69 -2.02 21.98
N GLN A 220 -8.95 -2.06 21.55
CA GLN A 220 -10.03 -2.75 22.26
C GLN A 220 -10.81 -3.67 21.32
N VAL A 221 -11.21 -4.84 21.82
CA VAL A 221 -12.14 -5.74 21.17
C VAL A 221 -13.46 -5.70 21.93
N TYR A 222 -14.54 -5.43 21.22
CA TYR A 222 -15.89 -5.43 21.75
C TYR A 222 -16.74 -6.52 21.12
N ARG A 223 -17.78 -6.90 21.85
CA ARG A 223 -18.83 -7.81 21.38
C ARG A 223 -20.17 -7.08 21.34
N HIS A 224 -20.70 -6.96 20.13
CA HIS A 224 -22.00 -6.37 19.83
C HIS A 224 -23.09 -7.44 19.70
N THR A 225 -24.29 -7.14 20.18
CA THR A 225 -25.49 -7.95 19.93
C THR A 225 -26.38 -7.21 18.94
N LEU A 226 -26.63 -7.79 17.76
CA LEU A 226 -27.43 -7.14 16.73
C LEU A 226 -28.80 -6.71 17.25
N GLY A 227 -29.18 -5.46 16.97
CA GLY A 227 -30.41 -4.83 17.43
C GLY A 227 -30.35 -4.21 18.84
N SER A 228 -29.24 -4.29 19.57
CA SER A 228 -29.06 -3.59 20.85
C SER A 228 -28.38 -2.23 20.67
N ASP A 229 -28.48 -1.35 21.69
CA ASP A 229 -27.70 -0.10 21.74
C ASP A 229 -26.20 -0.42 21.86
N PRO A 230 -25.33 0.02 20.92
CA PRO A 230 -23.89 -0.21 20.99
C PRO A 230 -23.22 0.30 22.27
N LYS A 231 -23.84 1.21 23.02
CA LYS A 231 -23.34 1.63 24.35
C LYS A 231 -23.33 0.51 25.39
N GLN A 232 -24.07 -0.57 25.15
CA GLN A 232 -24.14 -1.75 26.01
C GLN A 232 -23.17 -2.85 25.57
N ASP A 233 -22.37 -2.62 24.52
CA ASP A 233 -21.44 -3.62 24.00
C ASP A 233 -20.39 -3.98 25.04
N ALA A 234 -20.18 -5.28 25.22
CA ALA A 234 -19.26 -5.79 26.23
C ALA A 234 -17.81 -5.68 25.74
N LEU A 235 -16.93 -5.11 26.56
CA LEU A 235 -15.49 -5.17 26.35
C LEU A 235 -15.02 -6.62 26.53
N VAL A 236 -14.39 -7.19 25.50
CA VAL A 236 -13.88 -8.57 25.48
C VAL A 236 -12.39 -8.59 25.81
N TYR A 237 -11.64 -7.65 25.26
CA TYR A 237 -10.20 -7.53 25.46
C TYR A 237 -9.73 -6.09 25.27
N GLU A 238 -8.73 -5.68 26.03
CA GLU A 238 -8.05 -4.39 25.90
C GLU A 238 -6.54 -4.62 25.89
N GLU A 239 -5.88 -4.13 24.85
CA GLU A 239 -4.42 -4.07 24.78
C GLU A 239 -3.94 -2.76 25.41
N LYS A 240 -3.02 -2.89 26.37
CA LYS A 240 -2.47 -1.77 27.14
C LYS A 240 -1.10 -1.33 26.62
N ASP A 241 -0.42 -2.19 25.88
CA ASP A 241 0.84 -1.89 25.22
C ASP A 241 0.57 -1.29 23.84
N ASN A 242 0.78 0.02 23.72
CA ASN A 242 0.55 0.78 22.49
C ASN A 242 1.60 0.52 21.39
N THR A 243 2.50 -0.45 21.55
CA THR A 243 3.34 -0.97 20.48
C THR A 243 2.64 -2.09 19.69
N TYR A 244 1.55 -2.63 20.22
CA TYR A 244 0.73 -3.64 19.55
C TYR A 244 -0.50 -3.02 18.91
N SER A 245 -0.83 -3.52 17.75
CA SER A 245 -2.12 -3.36 17.09
C SER A 245 -2.85 -4.71 17.11
N MET A 246 -4.15 -4.68 16.87
CA MET A 246 -4.98 -5.87 16.86
C MET A 246 -5.89 -5.93 15.65
N ASP A 247 -6.12 -7.16 15.20
CA ASP A 247 -7.12 -7.50 14.19
C ASP A 247 -7.92 -8.75 14.59
N LEU A 248 -9.02 -8.99 13.87
CA LEU A 248 -9.92 -10.10 14.12
C LEU A 248 -9.97 -11.05 12.94
N SER A 249 -10.08 -12.35 13.23
CA SER A 249 -10.20 -13.36 12.20
C SER A 249 -11.25 -14.42 12.54
N ARG A 250 -11.80 -15.02 11.48
CA ARG A 250 -12.59 -16.25 11.56
C ARG A 250 -11.77 -17.37 10.96
N SER A 251 -11.47 -18.41 11.75
CA SER A 251 -10.76 -19.58 11.22
C SER A 251 -11.49 -20.16 10.01
N LYS A 252 -10.76 -20.70 9.01
CA LYS A 252 -11.36 -21.29 7.80
C LYS A 252 -12.40 -22.38 8.11
N SER A 253 -12.16 -23.14 9.18
CA SER A 253 -13.09 -24.13 9.73
C SER A 253 -14.40 -23.57 10.30
N ARG A 254 -14.49 -22.25 10.51
CA ARG A 254 -15.55 -21.55 11.24
C ARG A 254 -15.72 -22.00 12.68
N LYS A 255 -14.76 -22.71 13.27
CA LYS A 255 -14.84 -23.11 14.68
C LYS A 255 -14.46 -21.97 15.62
N TYR A 256 -13.38 -21.27 15.30
CA TYR A 256 -12.80 -20.23 16.17
C TYR A 256 -12.96 -18.82 15.62
N ILE A 257 -13.12 -17.87 16.54
CA ILE A 257 -12.84 -16.45 16.34
C ILE A 257 -11.49 -16.17 16.96
N GLY A 258 -10.63 -15.48 16.23
CA GLY A 258 -9.30 -15.07 16.64
C GLY A 258 -9.21 -13.58 16.92
N VAL A 259 -8.47 -13.22 17.97
CA VAL A 259 -7.92 -11.88 18.18
C VAL A 259 -6.42 -12.01 17.97
N GLN A 260 -5.92 -11.41 16.91
CA GLN A 260 -4.50 -11.42 16.59
C GLN A 260 -3.90 -10.10 17.01
N LEU A 261 -2.91 -10.17 17.90
CA LEU A 261 -2.12 -9.03 18.30
C LEU A 261 -0.80 -9.08 17.57
N HIS A 262 -0.38 -7.96 17.02
CA HIS A 262 0.84 -7.86 16.24
C HIS A 262 1.60 -6.57 16.57
N SER A 263 2.91 -6.72 16.76
CA SER A 263 3.90 -5.66 16.63
C SER A 263 4.93 -6.09 15.57
N THR A 264 5.90 -5.22 15.27
CA THR A 264 6.91 -5.47 14.23
C THR A 264 7.70 -6.78 14.45
N LEU A 265 7.90 -7.19 15.70
CA LEU A 265 8.75 -8.34 16.06
C LEU A 265 8.06 -9.38 16.96
N SER A 266 6.78 -9.20 17.29
CA SER A 266 6.07 -10.07 18.22
C SER A 266 4.61 -10.24 17.83
N SER A 267 4.09 -11.45 18.00
CA SER A 267 2.68 -11.76 17.79
C SER A 267 2.08 -12.51 18.96
N GLU A 268 0.78 -12.33 19.18
CA GLU A 268 -0.02 -13.15 20.07
C GLU A 268 -1.32 -13.53 19.38
N PHE A 269 -1.69 -14.80 19.43
CA PHE A 269 -3.01 -15.25 18.98
C PHE A 269 -3.85 -15.66 20.18
N ARG A 270 -5.02 -15.03 20.30
CA ARG A 270 -6.05 -15.43 21.26
C ARG A 270 -7.27 -15.92 20.51
N TYR A 271 -7.98 -16.89 21.04
CA TYR A 271 -9.13 -17.47 20.35
C TYR A 271 -10.23 -17.93 21.30
N LEU A 272 -11.47 -17.95 20.80
CA LEU A 272 -12.62 -18.56 21.46
C LEU A 272 -13.46 -19.34 20.43
N GLU A 273 -14.29 -20.26 20.91
CA GLU A 273 -15.23 -20.96 20.04
C GLU A 273 -16.38 -20.03 19.66
N ALA A 274 -16.65 -19.91 18.37
CA ALA A 274 -17.69 -18.99 17.91
C ALA A 274 -19.11 -19.47 18.16
N ALA A 275 -19.29 -20.76 18.46
CA ALA A 275 -20.54 -21.30 18.98
C ALA A 275 -20.78 -20.91 20.46
N ASN A 276 -19.75 -20.41 21.14
CA ASN A 276 -19.83 -19.88 22.50
C ASN A 276 -19.27 -18.44 22.55
N PRO A 277 -19.96 -17.46 21.95
CA PRO A 277 -19.45 -16.09 21.83
C PRO A 277 -19.35 -15.35 23.17
N THR A 278 -19.89 -15.90 24.25
CA THR A 278 -19.72 -15.39 25.61
C THR A 278 -18.58 -16.07 26.38
N GLY A 279 -17.89 -17.03 25.76
CA GLY A 279 -16.74 -17.71 26.36
C GLY A 279 -15.51 -16.82 26.51
N GLU A 280 -14.55 -17.31 27.29
CA GLU A 280 -13.29 -16.62 27.54
C GLU A 280 -12.30 -16.79 26.37
N LEU A 281 -11.51 -15.76 26.11
CA LEU A 281 -10.39 -15.82 25.16
C LEU A 281 -9.27 -16.67 25.72
N LYS A 282 -8.91 -17.73 25.00
CA LYS A 282 -7.74 -18.56 25.28
C LYS A 282 -6.54 -18.03 24.54
N VAL A 283 -5.40 -17.91 25.22
CA VAL A 283 -4.12 -17.60 24.57
C VAL A 283 -3.60 -18.87 23.92
N PHE A 284 -3.30 -18.82 22.62
CA PHE A 284 -2.66 -19.94 21.91
C PHE A 284 -1.24 -20.14 22.43
N TRP A 285 -0.44 -19.10 22.38
CA TRP A 285 0.90 -19.06 22.96
C TRP A 285 1.21 -17.62 23.43
N PRO A 286 1.69 -17.40 24.66
CA PRO A 286 2.02 -16.06 25.13
C PRO A 286 3.04 -15.38 24.22
N ARG A 287 2.89 -14.07 24.00
CA ARG A 287 3.84 -13.31 23.19
C ARG A 287 5.26 -13.37 23.75
N GLU A 288 6.25 -13.38 22.86
CA GLU A 288 7.67 -13.34 23.18
C GLU A 288 8.35 -12.35 22.24
N LYS A 289 9.43 -11.72 22.71
CA LYS A 289 10.25 -10.86 21.87
C LYS A 289 10.82 -11.67 20.69
N ASP A 290 10.84 -11.06 19.51
CA ASP A 290 11.38 -11.61 18.27
C ASP A 290 10.69 -12.91 17.79
N HIS A 291 9.46 -13.17 18.26
CA HIS A 291 8.67 -14.33 17.88
C HIS A 291 7.38 -13.92 17.17
N LEU A 292 7.37 -14.14 15.86
CA LEU A 292 6.23 -13.97 14.98
C LEU A 292 5.67 -15.34 14.60
N TYR A 293 4.35 -15.48 14.72
CA TYR A 293 3.63 -16.66 14.33
C TYR A 293 2.20 -16.36 13.87
N GLU A 294 1.69 -17.25 13.02
CA GLU A 294 0.37 -17.22 12.44
C GLU A 294 -0.27 -18.60 12.62
N VAL A 295 -1.55 -18.63 13.01
CA VAL A 295 -2.24 -19.86 13.43
C VAL A 295 -3.43 -20.13 12.52
N GLU A 296 -3.43 -21.29 11.88
CA GLU A 296 -4.55 -21.83 11.13
C GLU A 296 -5.12 -23.07 11.82
N HIS A 297 -6.40 -23.37 11.57
CA HIS A 297 -7.09 -24.50 12.20
C HIS A 297 -7.71 -25.47 11.19
N MET A 298 -7.43 -26.76 11.37
CA MET A 298 -8.04 -27.83 10.58
C MET A 298 -8.15 -29.12 11.42
N GLY A 299 -9.35 -29.68 11.50
CA GLY A 299 -9.62 -30.93 12.21
C GLY A 299 -9.41 -30.79 13.73
N ASP A 300 -8.50 -31.58 14.28
CA ASP A 300 -8.11 -31.60 15.69
C ASP A 300 -6.74 -30.94 15.94
N LYS A 301 -6.23 -30.17 14.97
CA LYS A 301 -4.93 -29.51 15.03
C LYS A 301 -4.98 -28.02 14.69
N PHE A 302 -4.00 -27.32 15.26
CA PHE A 302 -3.54 -26.03 14.78
C PHE A 302 -2.27 -26.20 13.93
N TYR A 303 -2.16 -25.40 12.87
CA TYR A 303 -1.00 -25.28 12.00
C TYR A 303 -0.40 -23.91 12.24
N VAL A 304 0.89 -23.85 12.55
CA VAL A 304 1.55 -22.64 12.99
C VAL A 304 2.74 -22.33 12.09
N ARG A 305 2.63 -21.28 11.29
CA ARG A 305 3.77 -20.69 10.60
C ARG A 305 4.50 -19.81 11.59
N THR A 306 5.75 -20.10 11.92
CA THR A 306 6.49 -19.41 13.00
C THR A 306 7.95 -19.16 12.63
N ASN A 307 8.50 -18.03 13.09
CA ASN A 307 9.92 -17.72 12.99
C ASN A 307 10.75 -18.27 14.18
N TRP A 308 10.15 -19.01 15.11
CA TRP A 308 10.84 -19.50 16.31
C TRP A 308 12.02 -20.39 15.92
N GLN A 309 13.24 -19.91 16.22
CA GLN A 309 14.53 -20.51 15.81
C GLN A 309 14.68 -20.68 14.28
N SER A 310 13.95 -19.89 13.50
CA SER A 310 13.78 -20.06 12.05
C SER A 310 13.51 -18.70 11.39
N PRO A 311 14.52 -17.85 11.12
CA PRO A 311 14.30 -16.50 10.57
C PRO A 311 13.45 -16.49 9.29
N ASN A 312 13.66 -17.48 8.40
CA ASN A 312 12.86 -17.65 7.18
C ASN A 312 11.57 -18.46 7.36
N TYR A 313 11.12 -18.58 8.61
CA TYR A 313 9.96 -19.33 9.06
C TYR A 313 10.06 -20.84 8.82
N ARG A 314 9.27 -21.55 9.62
CA ARG A 314 8.94 -22.97 9.48
C ARG A 314 7.44 -23.16 9.70
N LEU A 315 6.94 -24.32 9.33
CA LEU A 315 5.57 -24.73 9.63
C LEU A 315 5.59 -25.88 10.62
N VAL A 316 4.88 -25.72 11.73
CA VAL A 316 4.67 -26.77 12.72
C VAL A 316 3.18 -27.06 12.87
N GLU A 317 2.83 -28.22 13.43
CA GLU A 317 1.48 -28.57 13.83
C GLU A 317 1.42 -28.90 15.33
N THR A 318 0.27 -28.68 15.96
CA THR A 318 0.03 -29.04 17.36
C THR A 318 -1.43 -29.41 17.60
N PRO A 319 -1.76 -30.33 18.54
CA PRO A 319 -3.15 -30.65 18.87
C PRO A 319 -3.91 -29.44 19.43
N ILE A 320 -5.21 -29.32 19.16
CA ILE A 320 -6.05 -28.24 19.75
C ILE A 320 -6.15 -28.32 21.28
N THR A 321 -5.84 -29.48 21.87
CA THR A 321 -5.86 -29.73 23.32
C THR A 321 -4.56 -29.36 24.01
N ASN A 322 -3.47 -29.12 23.26
CA ASN A 322 -2.17 -28.74 23.82
C ASN A 322 -1.45 -27.82 22.84
N THR A 323 -1.48 -26.51 23.11
CA THR A 323 -0.84 -25.48 22.28
C THR A 323 0.60 -25.17 22.69
N ALA A 324 1.12 -25.84 23.73
CA ALA A 324 2.47 -25.59 24.21
C ALA A 324 3.53 -25.94 23.16
N LYS A 325 4.62 -25.16 23.07
CA LYS A 325 5.74 -25.41 22.15
C LYS A 325 6.32 -26.83 22.24
N SER A 326 6.26 -27.48 23.40
CA SER A 326 6.71 -28.87 23.58
C SER A 326 5.88 -29.89 22.80
N ALA A 327 4.66 -29.53 22.38
CA ALA A 327 3.79 -30.36 21.55
C ALA A 327 3.92 -30.04 20.05
N TRP A 328 4.67 -28.99 19.67
CA TRP A 328 4.83 -28.58 18.28
C TRP A 328 5.67 -29.61 17.53
N LYS A 329 5.11 -30.13 16.44
CA LYS A 329 5.77 -31.08 15.55
C LYS A 329 6.07 -30.39 14.23
N GLU A 330 7.32 -30.46 13.80
CA GLU A 330 7.75 -29.82 12.55
C GLU A 330 7.14 -30.52 11.34
N LEU A 331 6.51 -29.73 10.48
CA LEU A 331 5.89 -30.18 9.24
C LEU A 331 6.70 -29.73 8.02
N VAL A 332 7.07 -28.45 7.96
CA VAL A 332 7.97 -27.90 6.93
C VAL A 332 9.16 -27.28 7.65
N PRO A 333 10.38 -27.84 7.50
CA PRO A 333 11.57 -27.34 8.18
C PRO A 333 12.00 -25.99 7.63
N HIS A 334 12.73 -25.24 8.46
CA HIS A 334 13.37 -24.00 8.05
C HIS A 334 14.41 -24.22 6.94
N ARG A 335 14.46 -23.27 5.98
CA ARG A 335 15.46 -23.22 4.92
C ARG A 335 16.10 -21.84 4.86
N LYS A 336 17.43 -21.81 4.81
CA LYS A 336 18.21 -20.55 4.80
C LYS A 336 17.98 -19.70 3.55
N ASP A 337 17.65 -20.32 2.42
CA ASP A 337 17.49 -19.68 1.11
C ASP A 337 16.02 -19.53 0.67
N VAL A 338 15.05 -19.97 1.48
CA VAL A 338 13.62 -19.93 1.16
C VAL A 338 12.84 -19.33 2.31
N PHE A 339 12.22 -18.18 2.08
CA PHE A 339 11.30 -17.56 3.02
C PHE A 339 9.90 -18.16 2.86
N LEU A 340 9.40 -18.80 3.92
CA LEU A 340 8.01 -19.28 3.96
C LEU A 340 7.08 -18.08 4.26
N GLU A 341 6.35 -17.65 3.26
CA GLU A 341 5.57 -16.40 3.30
C GLU A 341 4.16 -16.61 3.85
N ASN A 342 3.48 -17.67 3.42
CA ASN A 342 2.13 -18.02 3.88
C ASN A 342 1.79 -19.49 3.59
N MET A 343 0.62 -19.91 4.05
CA MET A 343 0.06 -21.25 3.86
C MET A 343 -1.43 -21.18 3.52
N GLU A 344 -1.94 -22.21 2.85
CA GLU A 344 -3.37 -22.41 2.63
C GLU A 344 -3.71 -23.90 2.82
N LEU A 345 -4.71 -24.17 3.66
CA LEU A 345 -5.10 -25.52 4.05
C LEU A 345 -6.31 -26.00 3.24
N PHE A 346 -6.18 -27.17 2.62
CA PHE A 346 -7.27 -27.91 1.99
C PHE A 346 -7.40 -29.29 2.65
N ARG A 347 -8.54 -29.96 2.47
CA ARG A 347 -8.77 -31.31 3.04
C ARG A 347 -7.63 -32.28 2.75
N ASN A 348 -7.14 -32.29 1.50
CA ASN A 348 -6.14 -33.26 1.02
C ASN A 348 -4.77 -32.62 0.71
N TYR A 349 -4.66 -31.30 0.72
CA TYR A 349 -3.46 -30.59 0.31
C TYR A 349 -3.10 -29.44 1.25
N LEU A 350 -1.80 -29.15 1.30
CA LEU A 350 -1.21 -27.93 1.84
C LEU A 350 -0.59 -27.16 0.69
N VAL A 351 -0.95 -25.90 0.52
CA VAL A 351 -0.29 -25.01 -0.45
C VAL A 351 0.54 -23.99 0.31
N LEU A 352 1.78 -23.80 -0.13
CA LEU A 352 2.74 -22.86 0.48
C LEU A 352 3.11 -21.77 -0.51
N GLY A 353 3.03 -20.51 -0.05
CA GLY A 353 3.68 -19.39 -0.69
C GLY A 353 5.11 -19.28 -0.18
N GLU A 354 6.08 -19.41 -1.08
CA GLU A 354 7.50 -19.45 -0.76
C GLU A 354 8.26 -18.43 -1.60
N ARG A 355 9.18 -17.69 -0.99
CA ARG A 355 10.01 -16.72 -1.70
C ARG A 355 11.45 -17.21 -1.74
N LYS A 356 11.98 -17.34 -2.96
CA LYS A 356 13.37 -17.75 -3.21
C LYS A 356 13.95 -16.84 -4.27
N GLU A 357 15.15 -16.33 -4.01
CA GLU A 357 15.85 -15.39 -4.89
C GLU A 357 14.88 -14.32 -5.41
N GLY A 358 14.19 -13.55 -4.56
CA GLY A 358 13.32 -12.44 -4.98
C GLY A 358 11.99 -12.78 -5.66
N LEU A 359 11.67 -14.06 -5.89
CA LEU A 359 10.44 -14.47 -6.59
C LEU A 359 9.50 -15.23 -5.66
N LEU A 360 8.21 -14.86 -5.68
CA LEU A 360 7.16 -15.60 -5.00
C LEU A 360 6.75 -16.81 -5.85
N GLN A 361 6.89 -18.00 -5.26
CA GLN A 361 6.59 -19.30 -5.83
C GLN A 361 5.48 -19.98 -5.04
N LEU A 362 4.77 -20.90 -5.69
CA LEU A 362 3.74 -21.72 -5.07
C LEU A 362 4.18 -23.18 -5.11
N SER A 363 4.07 -23.86 -3.98
CA SER A 363 4.24 -25.31 -3.90
C SER A 363 3.02 -25.97 -3.30
N VAL A 364 2.71 -27.18 -3.77
CA VAL A 364 1.59 -27.99 -3.32
C VAL A 364 2.16 -29.24 -2.69
N ARG A 365 1.70 -29.57 -1.49
CA ARG A 365 2.05 -30.78 -0.75
C ARG A 365 0.80 -31.61 -0.48
N ASP A 366 0.85 -32.88 -0.84
CA ASP A 366 -0.22 -33.84 -0.58
C ASP A 366 -0.11 -34.38 0.85
N TRP A 367 -1.20 -34.34 1.62
CA TRP A 367 -1.18 -34.76 3.03
C TRP A 367 -0.89 -36.25 3.20
N LYS A 368 -1.40 -37.09 2.29
CA LYS A 368 -1.34 -38.56 2.42
C LYS A 368 0.05 -39.12 2.11
N SER A 369 0.66 -38.64 1.04
CA SER A 369 1.95 -39.10 0.53
C SER A 369 3.13 -38.27 0.99
N GLY A 370 2.89 -37.04 1.47
CA GLY A 370 3.92 -36.08 1.82
C GLY A 370 4.69 -35.51 0.62
N LYS A 371 4.34 -35.89 -0.62
CA LYS A 371 5.00 -35.41 -1.84
C LYS A 371 4.68 -33.92 -2.04
N GLN A 372 5.70 -33.16 -2.45
CA GLN A 372 5.61 -31.73 -2.73
C GLN A 372 6.11 -31.44 -4.15
N HIS A 373 5.44 -30.53 -4.85
CA HIS A 373 5.88 -30.02 -6.15
C HIS A 373 5.65 -28.52 -6.29
N TYR A 374 6.44 -27.88 -7.15
CA TYR A 374 6.34 -26.45 -7.46
C TYR A 374 5.55 -26.19 -8.74
N LEU A 375 4.81 -25.09 -8.76
CA LEU A 375 4.22 -24.58 -9.99
C LEU A 375 5.28 -23.81 -10.80
N ASN A 376 5.39 -24.12 -12.10
CA ASN A 376 6.26 -23.39 -13.03
C ASN A 376 5.50 -22.25 -13.74
N PHE A 377 6.04 -21.03 -13.74
CA PHE A 377 5.38 -19.83 -14.31
C PHE A 377 6.06 -19.27 -15.58
N GLY A 378 7.29 -19.67 -15.90
CA GLY A 378 7.91 -19.43 -17.20
C GLY A 378 8.45 -18.02 -17.52
N GLU A 379 8.34 -17.03 -16.62
CA GLU A 379 8.92 -15.69 -16.81
C GLU A 379 10.08 -15.42 -15.82
N PRO A 380 11.05 -14.54 -16.16
CA PRO A 380 12.22 -14.29 -15.32
C PRO A 380 11.92 -13.41 -14.10
N ALA A 381 10.89 -12.56 -14.16
CA ALA A 381 10.45 -11.72 -13.05
C ALA A 381 8.91 -11.66 -13.05
N TYR A 382 8.30 -12.34 -12.07
CA TYR A 382 6.86 -12.49 -11.94
C TYR A 382 6.44 -12.52 -10.47
N THR A 383 5.13 -12.50 -10.26
CA THR A 383 4.49 -12.70 -8.97
C THR A 383 3.37 -13.72 -9.12
N ALA A 384 3.40 -14.78 -8.30
CA ALA A 384 2.33 -15.76 -8.21
C ALA A 384 1.88 -15.87 -6.75
N ALA A 385 0.62 -15.57 -6.45
CA ALA A 385 0.12 -15.51 -5.09
C ALA A 385 -1.10 -16.41 -4.90
N ILE A 386 -1.21 -17.02 -3.72
CA ILE A 386 -2.45 -17.69 -3.30
C ILE A 386 -3.57 -16.65 -3.31
N SER A 387 -4.72 -17.01 -3.89
CA SER A 387 -5.88 -16.13 -3.98
C SER A 387 -6.97 -16.57 -2.98
N VAL A 388 -8.22 -16.17 -3.21
CA VAL A 388 -9.34 -16.49 -2.33
C VAL A 388 -9.73 -17.97 -2.47
N ASN A 389 -9.47 -18.77 -1.44
CA ASN A 389 -9.76 -20.20 -1.37
C ASN A 389 -10.64 -20.54 -0.16
N ARG A 390 -11.86 -19.99 -0.10
CA ARG A 390 -12.79 -20.20 1.04
C ARG A 390 -13.31 -21.63 1.16
N GLU A 391 -13.43 -22.35 0.04
CA GLU A 391 -13.85 -23.75 0.04
C GLU A 391 -12.69 -24.65 0.52
N PHE A 392 -12.90 -25.35 1.63
CA PHE A 392 -11.89 -26.23 2.23
C PHE A 392 -11.78 -27.59 1.54
N ASP A 393 -12.92 -28.13 1.10
CA ASP A 393 -13.04 -29.48 0.53
C ASP A 393 -13.05 -29.43 -1.00
N THR A 394 -11.90 -29.08 -1.57
CA THR A 394 -11.72 -28.98 -3.02
C THR A 394 -10.30 -29.38 -3.42
N PRO A 395 -10.10 -30.03 -4.58
CA PRO A 395 -8.78 -30.24 -5.15
C PRO A 395 -8.26 -29.01 -5.91
N VAL A 396 -9.02 -27.92 -5.98
CA VAL A 396 -8.69 -26.75 -6.79
C VAL A 396 -8.07 -25.65 -5.93
N LEU A 397 -6.85 -25.28 -6.27
CA LEU A 397 -6.20 -24.07 -5.78
C LEU A 397 -6.49 -22.92 -6.74
N ARG A 398 -7.08 -21.83 -6.24
CA ARG A 398 -7.10 -20.56 -6.94
C ARG A 398 -5.87 -19.73 -6.60
N TYR A 399 -5.18 -19.26 -7.64
CA TYR A 399 -4.04 -18.37 -7.51
C TYR A 399 -4.12 -17.20 -8.51
N THR A 400 -3.44 -16.11 -8.20
CA THR A 400 -3.24 -14.99 -9.12
C THR A 400 -1.83 -14.99 -9.66
N TYR A 401 -1.67 -14.49 -10.89
CA TYR A 401 -0.39 -14.39 -11.58
C TYR A 401 -0.28 -13.06 -12.31
N THR A 402 0.91 -12.45 -12.28
CA THR A 402 1.25 -11.29 -13.09
C THR A 402 2.76 -11.22 -13.27
N SER A 403 3.22 -10.46 -14.26
CA SER A 403 4.63 -10.11 -14.45
C SER A 403 4.72 -8.66 -14.91
N LEU A 404 5.92 -8.14 -15.17
CA LEU A 404 6.05 -6.81 -15.76
C LEU A 404 5.46 -6.71 -17.18
N THR A 405 5.15 -7.83 -17.85
CA THR A 405 4.56 -7.88 -19.19
C THR A 405 3.25 -8.67 -19.28
N THR A 406 2.89 -9.44 -18.25
CA THR A 406 1.63 -10.21 -18.23
C THR A 406 0.60 -9.54 -17.32
N PRO A 407 -0.54 -9.09 -17.87
CA PRO A 407 -1.65 -8.56 -17.08
C PRO A 407 -2.10 -9.51 -15.97
N ALA A 408 -2.71 -8.94 -14.92
CA ALA A 408 -3.17 -9.72 -13.79
C ALA A 408 -4.13 -10.83 -14.24
N SER A 409 -3.83 -12.06 -13.84
CA SER A 409 -4.53 -13.25 -14.27
C SER A 409 -4.95 -14.09 -13.06
N THR A 410 -6.13 -14.70 -13.13
CA THR A 410 -6.64 -15.63 -12.13
C THR A 410 -6.72 -17.02 -12.74
N TYR A 411 -6.13 -17.99 -12.07
CA TYR A 411 -6.10 -19.39 -12.49
C TYR A 411 -6.69 -20.28 -11.41
N ASP A 412 -7.39 -21.32 -11.86
CA ASP A 412 -7.66 -22.50 -11.06
C ASP A 412 -6.64 -23.58 -11.43
N TYR A 413 -6.03 -24.18 -10.41
CA TYR A 413 -5.07 -25.27 -10.50
C TYR A 413 -5.66 -26.52 -9.85
N ASP A 414 -5.93 -27.53 -10.65
CA ASP A 414 -6.29 -28.85 -10.14
C ASP A 414 -5.04 -29.52 -9.57
N MET A 415 -5.00 -29.67 -8.25
CA MET A 415 -3.87 -30.23 -7.51
C MET A 415 -3.70 -31.75 -7.71
N VAL A 416 -4.68 -32.44 -8.30
CA VAL A 416 -4.62 -33.87 -8.65
C VAL A 416 -4.06 -34.03 -10.06
N THR A 417 -4.64 -33.34 -11.05
CA THR A 417 -4.30 -33.50 -12.47
C THR A 417 -3.18 -32.57 -12.93
N HIS A 418 -2.81 -31.59 -12.10
CA HIS A 418 -1.88 -30.50 -12.39
C HIS A 418 -2.31 -29.59 -13.55
N LYS A 419 -3.59 -29.65 -13.93
CA LYS A 419 -4.15 -28.81 -14.98
C LYS A 419 -4.34 -27.38 -14.48
N LYS A 420 -3.79 -26.42 -15.22
CA LYS A 420 -4.03 -24.98 -15.05
C LYS A 420 -5.17 -24.54 -15.96
N THR A 421 -6.15 -23.85 -15.39
CA THR A 421 -7.27 -23.27 -16.14
C THR A 421 -7.27 -21.76 -15.91
N LEU A 422 -7.00 -20.99 -16.97
CA LEU A 422 -7.14 -19.54 -16.93
C LEU A 422 -8.61 -19.18 -16.82
N LEU A 423 -9.01 -18.54 -15.71
CA LEU A 423 -10.37 -18.08 -15.50
C LEU A 423 -10.59 -16.67 -16.01
N LYS A 424 -9.60 -15.81 -15.81
CA LYS A 424 -9.63 -14.42 -16.26
C LYS A 424 -8.22 -13.89 -16.41
N GLU A 425 -7.98 -13.18 -17.50
CA GLU A 425 -6.86 -12.25 -17.65
C GLU A 425 -7.43 -10.83 -17.72
N GLN A 426 -6.81 -9.88 -17.03
CA GLN A 426 -7.19 -8.48 -17.09
C GLN A 426 -7.08 -7.99 -18.53
N LYS A 427 -8.22 -7.64 -19.13
CA LYS A 427 -8.24 -7.07 -20.47
C LYS A 427 -7.61 -5.67 -20.47
N VAL A 428 -6.61 -5.48 -21.32
CA VAL A 428 -5.95 -4.19 -21.54
C VAL A 428 -6.40 -3.65 -22.90
N LEU A 429 -7.25 -2.62 -22.88
CA LEU A 429 -7.73 -1.98 -24.10
C LEU A 429 -6.62 -1.15 -24.76
N GLY A 430 -6.80 -0.72 -26.02
CA GLY A 430 -5.82 0.10 -26.72
C GLY A 430 -4.66 -0.67 -27.39
N GLY A 431 -4.87 -1.96 -27.71
CA GLY A 431 -3.97 -2.73 -28.58
C GLY A 431 -2.69 -3.23 -27.91
N PHE A 432 -2.67 -3.36 -26.59
CA PHE A 432 -1.55 -3.95 -25.86
C PHE A 432 -1.24 -5.37 -26.36
N LYS A 433 0.04 -5.63 -26.62
CA LYS A 433 0.58 -6.96 -26.94
C LYS A 433 1.76 -7.23 -26.01
N LYS A 434 1.73 -8.34 -25.27
CA LYS A 434 2.80 -8.71 -24.34
C LYS A 434 4.14 -8.81 -25.05
N GLU A 435 4.13 -9.28 -26.30
CA GLU A 435 5.29 -9.52 -27.13
C GLU A 435 6.03 -8.24 -27.53
N ASP A 436 5.43 -7.06 -27.35
CA ASP A 436 6.08 -5.77 -27.63
C ASP A 436 7.04 -5.36 -26.52
N TYR A 437 7.07 -6.05 -25.38
CA TYR A 437 7.83 -5.68 -24.20
C TYR A 437 8.81 -6.78 -23.81
N VAL A 438 9.92 -6.37 -23.18
CA VAL A 438 10.96 -7.27 -22.68
C VAL A 438 11.10 -7.03 -21.19
N THR A 439 11.18 -8.14 -20.44
CA THR A 439 11.54 -8.12 -19.02
C THR A 439 12.93 -8.70 -18.84
N GLU A 440 13.76 -8.03 -18.06
CA GLU A 440 15.07 -8.52 -17.65
C GLU A 440 15.14 -8.59 -16.13
N ARG A 441 15.97 -9.53 -15.66
CA ARG A 441 16.35 -9.63 -14.27
C ARG A 441 17.86 -9.55 -14.17
N ILE A 442 18.35 -8.49 -13.55
CA ILE A 442 19.77 -8.15 -13.46
C ILE A 442 20.14 -7.92 -11.99
N TYR A 443 21.43 -7.73 -11.71
CA TYR A 443 21.93 -7.57 -10.34
C TYR A 443 22.93 -6.42 -10.29
N ALA A 444 22.68 -5.43 -9.44
CA ALA A 444 23.71 -4.50 -8.99
C ALA A 444 24.53 -5.14 -7.87
N THR A 445 25.74 -4.64 -7.64
CA THR A 445 26.59 -5.07 -6.52
C THR A 445 26.76 -3.89 -5.58
N ALA A 446 26.31 -4.06 -4.34
CA ALA A 446 26.50 -3.08 -3.28
C ALA A 446 27.98 -2.97 -2.88
N ALA A 447 28.34 -1.88 -2.19
CA ALA A 447 29.70 -1.69 -1.69
C ALA A 447 30.22 -2.84 -0.79
N ASP A 448 29.34 -3.56 -0.10
CA ASP A 448 29.67 -4.72 0.74
C ASP A 448 29.67 -6.06 -0.01
N GLY A 449 29.55 -6.05 -1.34
CA GLY A 449 29.52 -7.23 -2.19
C GLY A 449 28.13 -7.88 -2.33
N THR A 450 27.11 -7.38 -1.63
CA THR A 450 25.74 -7.89 -1.73
C THR A 450 25.20 -7.71 -3.15
N ARG A 451 24.64 -8.77 -3.74
CA ARG A 451 24.00 -8.72 -5.06
C ARG A 451 22.54 -8.30 -4.92
N ILE A 452 22.22 -7.07 -5.33
CA ILE A 452 20.86 -6.50 -5.26
C ILE A 452 20.11 -6.84 -6.55
N PRO A 453 19.02 -7.61 -6.50
CA PRO A 453 18.22 -7.91 -7.68
C PRO A 453 17.54 -6.65 -8.23
N ILE A 454 17.42 -6.55 -9.55
CA ILE A 454 16.67 -5.50 -10.25
C ILE A 454 15.78 -6.15 -11.31
N SER A 455 14.48 -5.84 -11.30
CA SER A 455 13.57 -6.23 -12.38
C SER A 455 13.35 -5.04 -13.30
N VAL A 456 13.66 -5.18 -14.59
CA VAL A 456 13.56 -4.11 -15.59
C VAL A 456 12.56 -4.48 -16.67
N VAL A 457 11.73 -3.52 -17.10
CA VAL A 457 10.87 -3.66 -18.27
C VAL A 457 11.00 -2.47 -19.20
N TYR A 458 11.01 -2.75 -20.49
CA TYR A 458 11.04 -1.74 -21.55
C TYR A 458 10.37 -2.27 -22.82
N LYS A 459 10.01 -1.38 -23.74
CA LYS A 459 9.46 -1.76 -25.05
C LYS A 459 10.58 -2.23 -26.00
N LYS A 460 10.31 -3.24 -26.82
CA LYS A 460 11.23 -3.72 -27.86
C LYS A 460 11.72 -2.54 -28.73
N GLY A 461 13.01 -2.57 -29.05
CA GLY A 461 13.68 -1.46 -29.73
C GLY A 461 14.41 -0.49 -28.80
N PHE A 462 14.18 -0.55 -27.47
CA PHE A 462 14.95 0.19 -26.46
C PHE A 462 16.46 -0.03 -26.65
N LYS A 463 17.24 1.05 -26.57
CA LYS A 463 18.70 1.04 -26.74
C LYS A 463 19.37 1.36 -25.42
N LYS A 464 20.29 0.48 -24.99
CA LYS A 464 21.15 0.69 -23.81
C LYS A 464 22.35 1.55 -24.18
N ASP A 465 22.11 2.78 -24.59
CA ASP A 465 23.13 3.76 -25.02
C ASP A 465 23.28 4.97 -24.06
N GLY A 466 22.55 4.96 -22.96
CA GLY A 466 22.56 5.97 -21.91
C GLY A 466 21.64 7.17 -22.16
N LYS A 467 20.92 7.21 -23.28
CA LYS A 467 20.09 8.38 -23.66
C LYS A 467 18.61 8.23 -23.29
N ALA A 468 18.15 6.99 -23.10
CA ALA A 468 16.75 6.73 -22.84
C ALA A 468 16.35 7.15 -21.41
N PRO A 469 15.14 7.67 -21.21
CA PRO A 469 14.62 7.94 -19.88
C PRO A 469 14.30 6.65 -19.14
N MET A 470 14.45 6.69 -17.81
CA MET A 470 14.13 5.57 -16.95
C MET A 470 13.45 6.05 -15.68
N LEU A 471 12.41 5.32 -15.25
CA LEU A 471 11.81 5.47 -13.93
C LEU A 471 12.24 4.29 -13.03
N GLN A 472 12.99 4.60 -11.98
CA GLN A 472 13.45 3.67 -10.97
C GLN A 472 12.56 3.75 -9.72
N TYR A 473 12.14 2.59 -9.19
CA TYR A 473 11.25 2.48 -8.05
C TYR A 473 11.80 1.52 -6.99
N ALA A 474 11.60 1.86 -5.71
CA ALA A 474 11.77 0.94 -4.58
C ALA A 474 10.97 1.41 -3.35
N TYR A 475 10.84 0.51 -2.37
CA TYR A 475 10.22 0.79 -1.07
C TYR A 475 11.20 0.59 0.10
N GLY A 476 11.58 -0.67 0.39
CA GLY A 476 12.72 -0.99 1.26
C GLY A 476 12.50 -0.81 2.76
N SER A 477 11.30 -1.09 3.29
CA SER A 477 11.00 -1.04 4.73
C SER A 477 9.94 -2.06 5.14
N TYR A 478 9.86 -2.36 6.43
CA TYR A 478 8.89 -3.27 7.07
C TYR A 478 8.87 -4.71 6.53
N GLY A 479 9.90 -5.09 5.76
CA GLY A 479 9.94 -6.36 5.07
C GLY A 479 8.99 -6.48 3.88
N ILE A 480 8.36 -5.38 3.46
CA ILE A 480 7.44 -5.37 2.31
C ILE A 480 8.24 -5.62 1.02
N SER A 481 7.91 -6.71 0.34
CA SER A 481 8.54 -7.08 -0.93
C SER A 481 7.89 -6.35 -2.12
N THR A 482 8.69 -5.68 -2.95
CA THR A 482 8.22 -5.00 -4.15
C THR A 482 8.12 -5.96 -5.32
N ASN A 483 6.94 -6.54 -5.49
CA ASN A 483 6.70 -7.58 -6.48
C ASN A 483 6.67 -7.07 -7.94
N PRO A 484 7.31 -7.76 -8.90
CA PRO A 484 7.21 -7.43 -10.32
C PRO A 484 5.81 -7.74 -10.85
N ALA A 485 5.03 -6.68 -11.08
CA ALA A 485 3.64 -6.75 -11.53
C ALA A 485 3.33 -5.80 -12.70
N PHE A 486 2.31 -6.17 -13.47
CA PHE A 486 1.86 -5.40 -14.61
C PHE A 486 1.14 -4.12 -14.16
N SER A 487 1.33 -3.05 -14.92
CA SER A 487 0.60 -1.80 -14.71
C SER A 487 0.17 -1.24 -16.07
N PRO A 488 -1.14 -1.10 -16.34
CA PRO A 488 -1.62 -0.50 -17.58
C PRO A 488 -1.22 0.98 -17.69
N ALA A 489 -1.02 1.66 -16.55
CA ALA A 489 -0.56 3.04 -16.54
C ALA A 489 0.87 3.16 -17.09
N ARG A 490 1.76 2.25 -16.67
CA ARG A 490 3.17 2.23 -17.07
C ARG A 490 3.36 2.17 -18.59
N LEU A 491 2.40 1.63 -19.34
CA LEU A 491 2.42 1.62 -20.81
C LEU A 491 2.53 3.04 -21.41
N SER A 492 1.99 4.07 -20.75
CA SER A 492 2.15 5.46 -21.21
C SER A 492 3.60 5.93 -21.20
N LEU A 493 4.43 5.40 -20.30
CA LEU A 493 5.89 5.64 -20.28
C LEU A 493 6.62 4.74 -21.27
N LEU A 494 6.37 3.42 -21.22
CA LEU A 494 7.10 2.44 -22.04
C LEU A 494 6.91 2.71 -23.54
N ASN A 495 5.71 3.12 -23.96
CA ASN A 495 5.44 3.49 -25.35
C ASN A 495 6.12 4.79 -25.79
N ARG A 496 6.65 5.58 -24.86
CA ARG A 496 7.39 6.83 -25.10
C ARG A 496 8.89 6.68 -24.83
N GLY A 497 9.40 5.44 -24.88
CA GLY A 497 10.83 5.15 -24.81
C GLY A 497 11.41 5.06 -23.40
N PHE A 498 10.57 5.12 -22.35
CA PHE A 498 11.04 4.86 -21.00
C PHE A 498 11.35 3.38 -20.79
N ALA A 499 12.36 3.12 -19.97
CA ALA A 499 12.44 1.88 -19.19
C ALA A 499 11.89 2.10 -17.78
N PHE A 500 11.47 1.02 -17.13
CA PHE A 500 11.07 1.00 -15.73
C PHE A 500 11.86 -0.06 -14.98
N ALA A 501 12.38 0.29 -13.79
CA ALA A 501 13.18 -0.60 -12.97
C ALA A 501 12.65 -0.66 -11.54
N ILE A 502 12.51 -1.88 -11.00
CA ILE A 502 12.27 -2.14 -9.58
C ILE A 502 13.59 -2.58 -8.96
N CYS A 503 14.07 -1.84 -7.97
CA CYS A 503 15.26 -2.21 -7.21
C CYS A 503 14.83 -2.92 -5.91
N HIS A 504 15.17 -4.19 -5.78
CA HIS A 504 14.79 -5.05 -4.66
C HIS A 504 15.77 -4.88 -3.49
N ILE A 505 15.86 -3.65 -2.98
CA ILE A 505 16.83 -3.19 -1.97
C ILE A 505 16.58 -3.81 -0.59
N ARG A 506 17.60 -3.83 0.27
CA ARG A 506 17.45 -4.28 1.67
C ARG A 506 16.42 -3.43 2.42
N GLY A 507 15.80 -4.07 3.41
CA GLY A 507 14.63 -3.54 4.14
C GLY A 507 13.29 -4.08 3.61
N GLY A 508 13.26 -4.65 2.40
CA GLY A 508 12.22 -5.59 1.97
C GLY A 508 12.54 -7.04 2.38
N GLN A 509 11.74 -8.02 1.94
CA GLN A 509 11.97 -9.46 2.18
C GLN A 509 12.14 -10.28 0.91
N GLU A 510 12.53 -9.66 -0.19
CA GLU A 510 12.71 -10.32 -1.48
C GLU A 510 13.68 -11.51 -1.38
N MET A 511 14.77 -11.35 -0.60
CA MET A 511 15.75 -12.40 -0.35
C MET A 511 15.57 -13.11 1.00
N GLY A 512 14.39 -12.99 1.61
CA GLY A 512 14.05 -13.55 2.92
C GLY A 512 14.29 -12.62 4.10
N ARG A 513 14.17 -13.14 5.32
CA ARG A 513 14.11 -12.33 6.55
C ARG A 513 15.39 -11.54 6.80
N GLU A 514 16.55 -12.14 6.55
CA GLU A 514 17.85 -11.46 6.71
C GLU A 514 17.97 -10.22 5.81
N TRP A 515 17.27 -10.20 4.67
CA TRP A 515 17.24 -9.03 3.77
C TRP A 515 16.57 -7.81 4.43
N TYR A 516 15.52 -8.07 5.22
CA TYR A 516 14.82 -7.06 6.00
C TYR A 516 15.65 -6.62 7.21
N GLU A 517 16.19 -7.57 7.98
CA GLU A 517 17.05 -7.28 9.13
C GLU A 517 18.31 -6.50 8.72
N ALA A 518 18.79 -6.67 7.49
CA ALA A 518 19.91 -5.92 6.94
C ALA A 518 19.55 -4.51 6.43
N GLY A 519 18.29 -4.09 6.51
CA GLY A 519 17.82 -2.78 6.05
C GLY A 519 16.89 -2.07 7.02
N LYS A 520 17.04 -2.31 8.33
CA LYS A 520 16.29 -1.65 9.41
C LYS A 520 17.20 -1.27 10.58
N LEU A 521 16.69 -0.52 11.56
CA LEU A 521 17.42 -0.06 12.75
C LEU A 521 18.80 0.53 12.37
N LEU A 522 19.87 0.13 13.06
CA LEU A 522 21.25 0.57 12.83
C LEU A 522 21.88 0.07 11.52
N ARG A 523 21.09 -0.59 10.67
CA ARG A 523 21.46 -0.97 9.30
C ARG A 523 20.61 -0.26 8.26
N LYS A 524 19.73 0.68 8.66
CA LYS A 524 18.77 1.32 7.74
C LYS A 524 19.42 1.95 6.52
N LYS A 525 20.64 2.50 6.67
CA LYS A 525 21.39 3.12 5.58
C LYS A 525 21.64 2.21 4.38
N ASN A 526 21.67 0.89 4.58
CA ASN A 526 21.79 -0.08 3.49
C ASN A 526 20.66 0.09 2.47
N THR A 527 19.44 0.43 2.92
CA THR A 527 18.30 0.74 2.03
C THR A 527 18.68 1.84 1.03
N PHE A 528 19.28 2.93 1.51
CA PHE A 528 19.60 4.11 0.72
C PHE A 528 20.79 3.85 -0.20
N THR A 529 21.85 3.21 0.33
CA THR A 529 23.05 2.90 -0.45
C THR A 529 22.73 1.89 -1.55
N ASP A 530 21.97 0.83 -1.25
CA ASP A 530 21.53 -0.17 -2.24
C ASP A 530 20.79 0.48 -3.40
N PHE A 531 19.88 1.42 -3.11
CA PHE A 531 19.14 2.12 -4.14
C PHE A 531 20.07 2.95 -5.04
N THR A 532 21.01 3.68 -4.45
CA THR A 532 21.98 4.48 -5.23
C THR A 532 22.98 3.61 -5.99
N ASP A 533 23.34 2.43 -5.48
CA ASP A 533 24.19 1.47 -6.18
C ASP A 533 23.45 0.86 -7.37
N CYS A 534 22.14 0.62 -7.25
CA CYS A 534 21.29 0.29 -8.41
C CYS A 534 21.27 1.43 -9.44
N SER A 535 21.11 2.69 -9.00
CA SER A 535 21.13 3.86 -9.88
C SER A 535 22.45 3.94 -10.66
N LYS A 536 23.59 3.84 -9.97
CA LYS A 536 24.94 3.85 -10.54
C LYS A 536 25.12 2.70 -11.53
N TYR A 537 24.68 1.50 -11.18
CA TYR A 537 24.74 0.34 -12.07
C TYR A 537 23.93 0.55 -13.35
N LEU A 538 22.68 1.02 -13.25
CA LEU A 538 21.81 1.27 -14.41
C LEU A 538 22.40 2.34 -15.36
N ILE A 539 23.04 3.37 -14.79
CA ILE A 539 23.77 4.40 -15.55
C ILE A 539 25.02 3.80 -16.22
N GLN A 540 25.84 3.06 -15.47
CA GLN A 540 27.07 2.44 -15.97
C GLN A 540 26.79 1.45 -17.10
N GLN A 541 25.73 0.65 -16.98
CA GLN A 541 25.26 -0.29 -17.99
C GLN A 541 24.47 0.40 -19.12
N LYS A 542 24.43 1.73 -19.13
CA LYS A 542 23.85 2.57 -20.18
C LYS A 542 22.35 2.33 -20.41
N TYR A 543 21.60 1.89 -19.41
CA TYR A 543 20.14 1.92 -19.51
C TYR A 543 19.60 3.35 -19.49
N THR A 544 20.32 4.27 -18.85
CA THR A 544 19.94 5.67 -18.66
C THR A 544 21.19 6.51 -18.36
N SER A 545 21.02 7.78 -18.04
CA SER A 545 22.06 8.70 -17.55
C SER A 545 21.50 9.56 -16.42
N PRO A 546 22.34 10.29 -15.66
CA PRO A 546 21.85 11.27 -14.68
C PRO A 546 20.87 12.29 -15.26
N ALA A 547 21.02 12.64 -16.54
CA ALA A 547 20.15 13.59 -17.23
C ALA A 547 18.75 13.03 -17.55
N THR A 548 18.55 11.71 -17.45
CA THR A 548 17.33 11.00 -17.87
C THR A 548 16.83 9.95 -16.86
N LEU A 549 17.48 9.82 -15.70
CA LEU A 549 17.04 8.95 -14.61
C LEU A 549 16.08 9.67 -13.67
N PHE A 550 14.91 9.08 -13.46
CA PHE A 550 13.92 9.49 -12.48
C PHE A 550 13.82 8.45 -11.36
N ALA A 551 13.62 8.89 -10.12
CA ALA A 551 13.38 8.01 -8.98
C ALA A 551 11.99 8.23 -8.40
N GLN A 552 11.37 7.17 -7.88
CA GLN A 552 10.07 7.21 -7.23
C GLN A 552 10.03 6.34 -5.99
N GLY A 553 9.39 6.86 -4.94
CA GLY A 553 9.03 6.14 -3.73
C GLY A 553 7.95 6.89 -2.97
N GLY A 554 7.21 6.18 -2.11
CA GLY A 554 6.22 6.84 -1.25
C GLY A 554 6.06 6.18 0.11
N SER A 555 5.47 6.89 1.07
CA SER A 555 5.45 6.49 2.49
C SER A 555 6.88 6.31 3.00
N ALA A 556 7.26 5.14 3.51
CA ALA A 556 8.65 4.81 3.82
C ALA A 556 9.58 4.72 2.58
N GLY A 557 9.04 4.46 1.39
CA GLY A 557 9.78 4.69 0.14
C GLY A 557 10.03 6.17 -0.14
N GLY A 558 9.25 7.06 0.47
CA GLY A 558 9.47 8.51 0.47
C GLY A 558 10.59 8.95 1.42
N LEU A 559 10.78 8.23 2.55
CA LEU A 559 12.00 8.34 3.37
C LEU A 559 13.23 8.03 2.52
N LEU A 560 13.19 6.92 1.77
CA LEU A 560 14.24 6.57 0.82
C LEU A 560 14.52 7.72 -0.16
N MET A 561 13.48 8.29 -0.79
CA MET A 561 13.64 9.43 -1.70
C MET A 561 14.32 10.62 -1.02
N GLY A 562 13.84 11.01 0.17
CA GLY A 562 14.38 12.14 0.93
C GLY A 562 15.86 11.94 1.34
N ALA A 563 16.24 10.71 1.70
CA ALA A 563 17.61 10.38 2.07
C ALA A 563 18.54 10.45 0.84
N VAL A 564 18.15 9.84 -0.28
CA VAL A 564 19.04 9.74 -1.45
C VAL A 564 19.25 11.08 -2.16
N VAL A 565 18.28 12.02 -2.10
CA VAL A 565 18.50 13.37 -2.64
C VAL A 565 19.42 14.23 -1.77
N ASN A 566 19.57 13.91 -0.49
CA ASN A 566 20.59 14.55 0.35
C ASN A 566 22.00 13.97 0.09
N MET A 567 22.08 12.66 -0.18
CA MET A 567 23.33 11.91 -0.34
C MET A 567 23.93 12.00 -1.75
N HIS A 568 23.09 11.78 -2.77
CA HIS A 568 23.48 11.64 -4.17
C HIS A 568 22.49 12.37 -5.11
N PRO A 569 22.25 13.69 -4.93
CA PRO A 569 21.34 14.45 -5.77
C PRO A 569 21.71 14.44 -7.26
N GLU A 570 23.00 14.28 -7.57
CA GLU A 570 23.56 14.32 -8.92
C GLU A 570 23.11 13.16 -9.82
N LEU A 571 22.59 12.07 -9.25
CA LEU A 571 22.18 10.88 -10.00
C LEU A 571 20.85 11.04 -10.73
N TYR A 572 20.04 12.03 -10.35
CA TYR A 572 18.63 12.08 -10.75
C TYR A 572 18.27 13.38 -11.49
N LYS A 573 17.59 13.23 -12.62
CA LYS A 573 16.96 14.35 -13.32
C LYS A 573 15.75 14.88 -12.54
N GLY A 574 14.97 13.95 -11.97
CA GLY A 574 13.83 14.28 -11.13
C GLY A 574 13.44 13.16 -10.16
N VAL A 575 12.82 13.52 -9.04
CA VAL A 575 12.38 12.59 -8.00
C VAL A 575 10.92 12.81 -7.66
N LEU A 576 10.17 11.71 -7.57
CA LEU A 576 8.76 11.66 -7.19
C LEU A 576 8.65 11.11 -5.76
N ALA A 577 8.32 11.96 -4.80
CA ALA A 577 8.21 11.60 -3.38
C ALA A 577 6.75 11.69 -2.92
N GLY A 578 6.07 10.55 -2.84
CA GLY A 578 4.65 10.50 -2.46
C GLY A 578 4.46 10.27 -0.97
N VAL A 579 3.66 11.10 -0.29
CA VAL A 579 3.40 11.02 1.17
C VAL A 579 4.65 10.65 1.98
N PRO A 580 5.78 11.36 1.83
CA PRO A 580 7.09 10.85 2.24
C PRO A 580 7.35 11.05 3.74
N PHE A 581 7.77 9.99 4.44
CA PHE A 581 8.23 10.05 5.83
C PHE A 581 9.61 10.72 5.89
N VAL A 582 9.70 11.98 6.30
CA VAL A 582 10.92 12.81 6.10
C VAL A 582 11.37 13.58 7.33
N ASP A 583 10.52 13.72 8.35
CA ASP A 583 10.86 14.38 9.62
C ASP A 583 11.14 13.33 10.71
N VAL A 584 12.00 12.37 10.37
CA VAL A 584 12.16 11.10 11.09
C VAL A 584 12.42 11.28 12.57
N VAL A 585 13.40 12.10 12.95
CA VAL A 585 13.79 12.24 14.37
C VAL A 585 12.71 12.97 15.17
N THR A 586 12.09 14.01 14.60
CA THR A 586 11.06 14.77 15.32
C THR A 586 9.81 13.93 15.53
N THR A 587 9.33 13.25 14.48
CA THR A 587 8.17 12.36 14.55
C THR A 587 8.42 11.20 15.50
N MET A 588 9.57 10.53 15.41
CA MET A 588 9.87 9.36 16.25
C MET A 588 10.20 9.69 17.71
N LEU A 589 10.36 10.97 18.06
CA LEU A 589 10.44 11.41 19.46
C LEU A 589 9.06 11.64 20.09
N ASP A 590 8.01 11.77 19.28
CA ASP A 590 6.64 12.04 19.74
C ASP A 590 5.79 10.76 19.74
N ALA A 591 5.71 10.12 20.90
CA ALA A 591 4.92 8.92 21.12
C ALA A 591 3.39 9.15 21.06
N SER A 592 2.91 10.39 20.95
CA SER A 592 1.48 10.69 20.82
C SER A 592 0.96 10.58 19.38
N LEU A 593 1.87 10.58 18.40
CA LEU A 593 1.53 10.45 16.99
C LEU A 593 1.16 9.01 16.62
N PRO A 594 0.29 8.80 15.62
CA PRO A 594 0.05 7.48 15.04
C PRO A 594 1.35 6.80 14.63
N LEU A 595 1.40 5.47 14.80
CA LEU A 595 2.49 4.56 14.41
C LEU A 595 3.81 4.68 15.19
N THR A 596 4.18 5.84 15.75
CA THR A 596 5.51 6.08 16.36
C THR A 596 5.98 4.94 17.27
N THR A 597 5.15 4.53 18.23
CA THR A 597 5.51 3.49 19.19
C THR A 597 5.68 2.12 18.56
N SER A 598 4.82 1.76 17.60
CA SER A 598 4.91 0.50 16.86
C SER A 598 6.12 0.45 15.91
N GLU A 599 6.65 1.61 15.50
CA GLU A 599 7.75 1.73 14.55
C GLU A 599 9.14 1.81 15.21
N TYR A 600 9.25 1.79 16.54
CA TYR A 600 10.55 1.74 17.21
C TYR A 600 11.38 0.51 16.83
N ASP A 601 10.71 -0.61 16.55
CA ASP A 601 11.37 -1.85 16.09
C ASP A 601 11.73 -1.82 14.60
N GLU A 602 11.31 -0.80 13.85
CA GLU A 602 11.70 -0.57 12.45
C GLU A 602 12.88 0.41 12.37
N TRP A 603 12.76 1.58 13.00
CA TRP A 603 13.74 2.68 12.86
C TRP A 603 14.73 2.78 14.02
N GLY A 604 14.29 2.39 15.21
CA GLY A 604 14.94 2.68 16.48
C GLY A 604 14.12 3.67 17.31
N ASN A 605 14.38 3.71 18.62
CA ASN A 605 13.77 4.69 19.52
C ASN A 605 14.76 5.84 19.79
N PRO A 606 14.56 7.03 19.20
CA PRO A 606 15.49 8.16 19.33
C PRO A 606 15.48 8.80 20.73
N ASN A 607 14.68 8.31 21.68
CA ASN A 607 14.88 8.64 23.10
C ASN A 607 16.16 8.00 23.67
N GLN A 608 16.77 7.06 22.93
CA GLN A 608 18.06 6.45 23.25
C GLN A 608 19.14 7.01 22.32
N LYS A 609 20.30 7.37 22.88
CA LYS A 609 21.36 8.10 22.17
C LYS A 609 21.85 7.41 20.90
N GLU A 610 22.03 6.09 20.94
CA GLU A 610 22.49 5.31 19.80
C GLU A 610 21.56 5.44 18.59
N TYR A 611 20.26 5.27 18.80
CA TYR A 611 19.26 5.44 17.73
C TYR A 611 19.08 6.90 17.35
N TYR A 612 19.13 7.84 18.31
CA TYR A 612 19.06 9.28 18.02
C TYR A 612 20.16 9.68 17.03
N ASP A 613 21.42 9.38 17.33
CA ASP A 613 22.56 9.75 16.50
C ASP A 613 22.48 9.06 15.12
N TYR A 614 22.11 7.79 15.10
CA TYR A 614 22.00 7.03 13.85
C TYR A 614 20.86 7.55 12.96
N MET A 615 19.66 7.74 13.51
CA MET A 615 18.49 8.30 12.80
C MET A 615 18.76 9.72 12.32
N LEU A 616 19.35 10.56 13.17
CA LEU A 616 19.74 11.92 12.82
C LEU A 616 20.71 11.95 11.64
N SER A 617 21.58 10.95 11.50
CA SER A 617 22.55 10.88 10.40
C SER A 617 21.96 10.53 9.03
N TYR A 618 20.67 10.19 8.93
CA TYR A 618 19.99 9.97 7.65
C TYR A 618 18.63 10.68 7.50
N SER A 619 18.05 11.19 8.60
CA SER A 619 16.76 11.88 8.60
C SER A 619 16.71 12.97 7.52
N PRO A 620 15.81 12.87 6.52
CA PRO A 620 15.84 13.76 5.36
C PRO A 620 15.72 15.24 5.72
N TYR A 621 14.81 15.61 6.62
CA TYR A 621 14.61 16.98 7.06
C TYR A 621 15.84 17.57 7.78
N ASP A 622 16.51 16.74 8.60
CA ASP A 622 17.64 17.17 9.40
C ASP A 622 18.94 17.30 8.58
N ASN A 623 19.07 16.54 7.49
CA ASN A 623 20.27 16.51 6.64
C ASN A 623 20.18 17.42 5.40
N ILE A 624 19.18 18.30 5.32
CA ILE A 624 19.16 19.35 4.30
C ILE A 624 20.36 20.28 4.49
N LYS A 625 21.13 20.48 3.43
CA LYS A 625 22.29 21.38 3.41
C LYS A 625 22.25 22.28 2.18
N ALA A 626 23.10 23.32 2.17
CA ALA A 626 23.25 24.16 0.99
C ALA A 626 23.93 23.39 -0.15
N GLN A 627 23.13 22.87 -1.08
CA GLN A 627 23.58 22.15 -2.26
C GLN A 627 22.53 22.20 -3.38
N ALA A 628 22.91 21.74 -4.57
CA ALA A 628 21.97 21.52 -5.65
C ALA A 628 21.18 20.22 -5.41
N TYR A 629 19.85 20.32 -5.49
CA TYR A 629 18.91 19.21 -5.42
C TYR A 629 18.30 18.93 -6.80
N PRO A 630 17.83 17.70 -7.10
CA PRO A 630 17.16 17.41 -8.37
C PRO A 630 15.80 18.12 -8.45
N ASN A 631 15.16 18.05 -9.61
CA ASN A 631 13.75 18.47 -9.72
C ASN A 631 12.88 17.52 -8.87
N MET A 632 11.91 18.02 -8.12
CA MET A 632 11.10 17.18 -7.25
C MET A 632 9.61 17.52 -7.34
N LEU A 633 8.80 16.47 -7.40
CA LEU A 633 7.36 16.53 -7.13
C LEU A 633 7.08 15.76 -5.84
N VAL A 634 6.63 16.51 -4.83
CA VAL A 634 6.24 15.99 -3.53
C VAL A 634 4.72 16.00 -3.45
N THR A 635 4.11 14.89 -3.04
CA THR A 635 2.66 14.83 -2.84
C THR A 635 2.32 14.46 -1.41
N THR A 636 1.18 14.92 -0.90
CA THR A 636 0.66 14.52 0.41
C THR A 636 -0.86 14.63 0.48
N GLY A 637 -1.48 14.15 1.55
CA GLY A 637 -2.91 14.31 1.84
C GLY A 637 -3.13 14.95 3.21
N LEU A 638 -4.05 15.90 3.32
CA LEU A 638 -4.31 16.64 4.57
C LEU A 638 -4.76 15.70 5.72
N HIS A 639 -5.47 14.63 5.38
CA HIS A 639 -6.04 13.67 6.33
C HIS A 639 -5.18 12.40 6.50
N ASP A 640 -3.95 12.38 5.97
CA ASP A 640 -3.08 11.20 5.99
C ASP A 640 -2.84 10.67 7.42
N SER A 641 -3.16 9.39 7.61
CA SER A 641 -3.08 8.67 8.88
C SER A 641 -1.76 7.93 9.10
N GLN A 642 -0.91 7.78 8.08
CA GLN A 642 0.39 7.13 8.22
C GLN A 642 1.50 8.16 8.33
N VAL A 643 1.59 9.07 7.36
CA VAL A 643 2.61 10.13 7.31
C VAL A 643 1.89 11.46 7.42
N GLN A 644 2.15 12.22 8.47
CA GLN A 644 1.38 13.44 8.68
C GLN A 644 1.74 14.49 7.62
N TYR A 645 0.73 15.20 7.10
CA TYR A 645 0.89 16.16 5.99
C TYR A 645 2.00 17.20 6.23
N PHE A 646 2.26 17.52 7.49
CA PHE A 646 3.26 18.52 7.86
C PHE A 646 4.69 18.07 7.57
N GLU A 647 4.97 16.77 7.52
CA GLU A 647 6.32 16.27 7.24
C GLU A 647 6.82 16.72 5.85
N PRO A 648 6.12 16.39 4.74
CA PRO A 648 6.49 16.88 3.42
C PRO A 648 6.39 18.42 3.31
N ALA A 649 5.42 19.06 3.97
CA ALA A 649 5.27 20.51 3.92
C ALA A 649 6.49 21.24 4.52
N LYS A 650 6.95 20.82 5.70
CA LYS A 650 8.16 21.32 6.35
C LYS A 650 9.39 21.04 5.50
N TRP A 651 9.49 19.82 4.96
CA TRP A 651 10.62 19.41 4.12
C TRP A 651 10.76 20.27 2.87
N VAL A 652 9.68 20.55 2.15
CA VAL A 652 9.67 21.44 0.99
C VAL A 652 10.03 22.88 1.38
N ALA A 653 9.47 23.40 2.47
CA ALA A 653 9.79 24.74 2.98
C ALA A 653 11.30 24.90 3.26
N LYS A 654 11.90 23.94 3.97
CA LYS A 654 13.34 23.97 4.31
C LYS A 654 14.24 23.75 3.10
N LEU A 655 13.88 22.83 2.19
CA LEU A 655 14.60 22.64 0.93
C LEU A 655 14.63 23.93 0.11
N ARG A 656 13.49 24.62 -0.01
CA ARG A 656 13.41 25.86 -0.78
C ARG A 656 14.28 26.97 -0.19
N ALA A 657 14.41 27.03 1.13
CA ALA A 657 15.28 28.00 1.81
C ALA A 657 16.79 27.68 1.68
N MET A 658 17.15 26.41 1.44
CA MET A 658 18.54 25.95 1.52
C MET A 658 19.16 25.57 0.18
N LYS A 659 18.37 25.14 -0.81
CA LYS A 659 18.88 24.65 -2.09
C LYS A 659 19.61 25.76 -2.88
N THR A 660 20.65 25.39 -3.62
CA THR A 660 21.47 26.34 -4.41
C THR A 660 21.19 26.29 -5.91
N ASP A 661 20.38 25.33 -6.36
CA ASP A 661 19.96 25.17 -7.75
C ASP A 661 18.73 26.03 -8.09
N LYS A 662 18.34 26.00 -9.37
CA LYS A 662 17.09 26.56 -9.90
C LYS A 662 16.12 25.48 -10.39
N ASN A 663 16.29 24.23 -9.97
CA ASN A 663 15.42 23.12 -10.31
C ASN A 663 14.03 23.30 -9.66
N LEU A 664 13.03 22.68 -10.27
CA LEU A 664 11.65 22.72 -9.80
C LEU A 664 11.50 21.95 -8.50
N LEU A 665 10.81 22.54 -7.53
CA LEU A 665 10.44 21.91 -6.27
C LEU A 665 8.96 22.20 -6.00
N LEU A 666 8.12 21.19 -6.26
CA LEU A 666 6.68 21.32 -6.19
C LEU A 666 6.11 20.48 -5.04
N LEU A 667 5.12 21.04 -4.35
CA LEU A 667 4.28 20.34 -3.36
C LEU A 667 2.83 20.35 -3.85
N HIS A 668 2.20 19.18 -3.88
CA HIS A 668 0.76 19.04 -4.11
C HIS A 668 0.10 18.32 -2.93
N THR A 669 -0.80 19.02 -2.24
CA THR A 669 -1.58 18.49 -1.12
C THR A 669 -3.01 18.21 -1.57
N ASP A 670 -3.43 16.94 -1.50
CA ASP A 670 -4.85 16.59 -1.59
C ASP A 670 -5.54 17.04 -0.30
N MET A 671 -6.36 18.10 -0.41
CA MET A 671 -7.06 18.69 0.73
C MET A 671 -8.25 17.86 1.22
N ALA A 672 -8.66 16.82 0.47
CA ALA A 672 -9.85 16.02 0.74
C ALA A 672 -9.53 14.56 1.12
N ALA A 673 -8.31 14.08 0.89
CA ALA A 673 -7.92 12.70 1.12
C ALA A 673 -6.73 12.52 2.08
N GLY A 674 -6.43 11.27 2.39
CA GLY A 674 -5.31 10.86 3.23
C GLY A 674 -4.28 10.05 2.44
N HIS A 675 -3.75 8.99 3.06
CA HIS A 675 -2.55 8.28 2.57
C HIS A 675 -2.67 7.71 1.15
N GLY A 676 -3.87 7.27 0.76
CA GLY A 676 -4.13 6.65 -0.54
C GLY A 676 -4.49 7.64 -1.65
N GLY A 677 -4.59 8.94 -1.35
CA GLY A 677 -5.15 9.93 -2.28
C GLY A 677 -6.64 9.75 -2.51
N ALA A 678 -7.15 10.35 -3.59
CA ALA A 678 -8.57 10.34 -3.92
C ALA A 678 -9.15 8.91 -4.04
N SER A 679 -10.34 8.68 -3.48
CA SER A 679 -11.03 7.39 -3.58
C SER A 679 -11.69 7.19 -4.95
N GLY A 680 -11.63 5.96 -5.45
CA GLY A 680 -12.22 5.60 -6.75
C GLY A 680 -11.15 5.22 -7.78
N ARG A 681 -11.52 4.33 -8.70
CA ARG A 681 -10.57 3.75 -9.66
C ARG A 681 -10.13 4.72 -10.74
N PHE A 682 -10.91 5.77 -11.05
CA PHE A 682 -10.53 6.75 -12.08
C PHE A 682 -9.89 7.98 -11.46
N LYS A 683 -10.36 8.45 -10.31
CA LYS A 683 -9.74 9.61 -9.64
C LYS A 683 -8.25 9.42 -9.36
N SER A 684 -7.85 8.24 -8.88
CA SER A 684 -6.45 7.89 -8.63
C SER A 684 -5.55 7.92 -9.88
N ILE A 685 -6.13 7.84 -11.10
CA ILE A 685 -5.37 7.95 -12.35
C ILE A 685 -4.80 9.37 -12.52
N HIS A 686 -5.48 10.41 -12.02
CA HIS A 686 -4.96 11.77 -12.10
C HIS A 686 -3.62 11.91 -11.39
N ASP A 687 -3.41 11.22 -10.26
CA ASP A 687 -2.14 11.26 -9.54
C ASP A 687 -0.99 10.66 -10.37
N VAL A 688 -1.25 9.54 -11.04
CA VAL A 688 -0.26 8.91 -11.92
C VAL A 688 0.00 9.76 -13.17
N ALA A 689 -1.05 10.29 -13.79
CA ALA A 689 -0.94 11.16 -14.95
C ALA A 689 -0.15 12.44 -14.63
N ARG A 690 -0.39 13.04 -13.46
CA ARG A 690 0.34 14.20 -12.94
C ARG A 690 1.82 13.92 -12.77
N GLN A 691 2.17 12.81 -12.13
CA GLN A 691 3.56 12.38 -11.95
C GLN A 691 4.26 12.18 -13.31
N TYR A 692 3.57 11.57 -14.27
CA TYR A 692 4.12 11.35 -15.60
C TYR A 692 4.27 12.66 -16.38
N ALA A 693 3.28 13.55 -16.33
CA ALA A 693 3.33 14.87 -16.94
C ALA A 693 4.51 15.70 -16.40
N PHE A 694 4.80 15.60 -15.10
CA PHE A 694 5.96 16.25 -14.50
C PHE A 694 7.28 15.72 -15.08
N MET A 695 7.43 14.40 -15.25
CA MET A 695 8.63 13.83 -15.90
C MET A 695 8.75 14.30 -17.36
N PHE A 696 7.65 14.33 -18.10
CA PHE A 696 7.66 14.80 -19.50
C PHE A 696 7.96 16.31 -19.62
N LEU A 697 7.47 17.13 -18.69
CA LEU A 697 7.84 18.55 -18.57
C LEU A 697 9.36 18.70 -18.47
N LEU A 698 10.01 17.90 -17.61
CA LEU A 698 11.45 17.95 -17.39
C LEU A 698 12.28 17.44 -18.57
N LEU A 699 11.69 16.60 -19.42
CA LEU A 699 12.27 16.14 -20.68
C LEU A 699 11.98 17.07 -21.86
N GLY A 700 11.21 18.14 -21.65
CA GLY A 700 10.78 19.05 -22.71
C GLY A 700 9.81 18.42 -23.73
N ILE A 701 9.21 17.29 -23.39
CA ILE A 701 8.23 16.59 -24.25
C ILE A 701 6.88 17.25 -24.02
N LYS A 702 6.38 17.96 -25.04
CA LYS A 702 5.02 18.54 -25.08
C LYS A 702 4.06 17.57 -25.79
N ALA A 703 2.75 17.81 -25.58
CA ALA A 703 1.63 16.91 -25.90
C ALA A 703 1.65 16.28 -27.29
#